data_AF-A0A074XYF4-F1
#
_entry.id   AF-A0A074XYF4-F1
#
_cell.length_a   1.000
_cell.length_b   1.000
_cell.length_c   1.000
_cell.angle_alpha   90.00
_cell.angle_beta   90.00
_cell.angle_gamma   90.00
#
_symmetry.space_group_name_H-M   'P 1'
#
loop_
_entity.id
_entity.type
_entity.pdbx_description
1 polymer ?
#
loop_
_entity_poly.entity_id
_entity_poly.type
_entity_poly.pdbx_seq_one_letter_code
_entity_poly.pdbx_strand_id
1 'polypeptide(L)'
;VNSRVGLYAYLNAALCARPLTDDMSLFNHLHAKYQNDTQSLVSDLTTASFDVLANALQQRRSPNHILCYRSFIANKLPMLIATLSGSFPPMTAQIAIQMALGRIDVHPFPPLSTDDDKTNNETLKKSRQEFVQACILFQLGNEQAFYSVMGEPPAPVSPRVIRYNRQSLAQQCFANVHRVEELARELESMNGNAGAIAGALVDTVQHFYSSKDTMSLRTLCNILSRRLPLMDIILQYSQPADLLSPLCSLLNEWTHDEDQSEFQPPYEEFASVLLLILATMHRYELTESEIGSFASDSFIIKLLNNFSTSMPVSALDHDQHKQFTKWVQGLYATDEQGETSGISDETMSHCPPQSFYLLVPTLFEQSVQACKLLVLNMNTLKGGLEFLLEPFLLPSLICGLSWVTKHSWEDHGDTEILLQMLRKLLQPDSISGDAQAMHQTILGMIARPLAMSLQALQRRQPKRKDVVPLIDVLGPYVESQRSGKCSAAEINEWSTTADGGLRAVVRNTIRGLVRWSSQASINSLPYNYTHKTMIATLEILGADEVLAVILDELKSQTLNGSGSAALEIATTIVCAPLPVPALSQANALMQFDQSAPAPVNQRRTLRQALQAQLGEPKALLIMDTERVEALVRLGRRVEAQLVI
;
A
#
# COMPACT_ATOMS: atom_id res chain seq x y z
N VAL A 1 -30.90 -8.01 9.95
CA VAL A 1 -30.02 -8.68 10.93
C VAL A 1 -28.64 -8.12 10.69
N ASN A 2 -28.00 -7.61 11.73
CA ASN A 2 -26.62 -7.14 11.66
C ASN A 2 -25.73 -8.26 12.20
N SER A 3 -24.69 -8.62 11.44
CA SER A 3 -23.72 -9.64 11.82
C SER A 3 -22.32 -9.08 11.83
N ARG A 4 -21.50 -9.56 12.78
CA ARG A 4 -20.05 -9.34 12.81
C ARG A 4 -19.36 -9.76 11.50
N VAL A 5 -19.92 -10.73 10.76
CA VAL A 5 -19.32 -11.26 9.53
C VAL A 5 -19.24 -10.21 8.43
N GLY A 6 -20.25 -9.34 8.31
CA GLY A 6 -20.19 -8.24 7.34
C GLY A 6 -19.11 -7.21 7.69
N LEU A 7 -18.87 -6.92 8.98
CA LEU A 7 -17.76 -6.03 9.36
C LEU A 7 -16.41 -6.71 9.17
N TYR A 8 -16.32 -8.00 9.49
CA TYR A 8 -15.12 -8.80 9.23
C TYR A 8 -14.72 -8.76 7.76
N ALA A 9 -15.67 -8.94 6.83
CA ALA A 9 -15.40 -8.89 5.40
C ALA A 9 -15.06 -7.46 4.93
N TYR A 10 -15.72 -6.42 5.46
CA TYR A 10 -15.42 -5.01 5.16
C TYR A 10 -14.02 -4.60 5.63
N LEU A 11 -13.65 -4.92 6.87
CA LEU A 11 -12.33 -4.60 7.44
C LEU A 11 -11.21 -5.37 6.73
N ASN A 12 -11.45 -6.62 6.32
CA ASN A 12 -10.51 -7.34 5.45
C ASN A 12 -10.29 -6.58 4.13
N ALA A 13 -11.35 -6.09 3.49
CA ALA A 13 -11.21 -5.27 2.29
C ALA A 13 -10.42 -3.99 2.55
N ALA A 14 -10.72 -3.28 3.65
CA ALA A 14 -10.09 -2.02 4.01
C ALA A 14 -8.59 -2.12 4.35
N LEU A 15 -8.11 -3.27 4.82
CA LEU A 15 -6.75 -3.45 5.35
C LEU A 15 -5.87 -4.44 4.55
N CYS A 16 -6.43 -5.20 3.61
CA CYS A 16 -5.70 -6.23 2.85
C CYS A 16 -4.66 -5.69 1.86
N ALA A 17 -4.79 -4.42 1.47
CA ALA A 17 -3.90 -3.70 0.56
C ALA A 17 -3.46 -2.40 1.25
N ARG A 18 -3.28 -1.30 0.50
CA ARG A 18 -3.18 0.03 1.12
C ARG A 18 -4.35 0.25 2.09
N PRO A 19 -4.13 0.84 3.27
CA PRO A 19 -5.22 1.13 4.20
C PRO A 19 -6.26 2.05 3.54
N LEU A 20 -7.53 1.64 3.60
CA LEU A 20 -8.69 2.40 3.13
C LEU A 20 -9.63 2.66 4.31
N THR A 21 -9.08 3.26 5.37
CA THR A 21 -9.76 3.48 6.65
C THR A 21 -10.10 4.94 6.87
N ASP A 22 -10.55 5.61 5.81
CA ASP A 22 -11.09 6.97 5.87
C ASP A 22 -12.27 7.01 6.85
N ASP A 23 -12.24 7.99 7.76
CA ASP A 23 -13.20 8.06 8.87
C ASP A 23 -14.62 8.28 8.38
N MET A 24 -14.81 9.18 7.40
CA MET A 24 -16.13 9.48 6.84
C MET A 24 -16.75 8.26 6.18
N SER A 25 -15.98 7.59 5.31
CA SER A 25 -16.43 6.39 4.61
C SER A 25 -16.80 5.27 5.58
N LEU A 26 -15.97 5.06 6.61
CA LEU A 26 -16.22 4.06 7.64
C LEU A 26 -17.44 4.41 8.51
N PHE A 27 -17.58 5.67 8.94
CA PHE A 27 -18.73 6.11 9.73
C PHE A 27 -20.04 6.01 8.94
N ASN A 28 -20.06 6.38 7.66
CA ASN A 28 -21.24 6.25 6.81
C ASN A 28 -21.63 4.76 6.66
N HIS A 29 -20.64 3.88 6.43
CA HIS A 29 -20.88 2.44 6.38
C HIS A 29 -21.48 1.89 7.69
N LEU A 30 -20.91 2.29 8.84
CA LEU A 30 -21.34 1.85 10.16
C LEU A 30 -22.74 2.38 10.49
N HIS A 31 -23.01 3.66 10.23
CA HIS A 31 -24.31 4.28 10.47
C HIS A 31 -25.41 3.64 9.61
N ALA A 32 -25.14 3.42 8.32
CA ALA A 32 -26.13 2.80 7.44
C ALA A 32 -26.43 1.34 7.80
N LYS A 33 -25.43 0.62 8.37
CA LYS A 33 -25.59 -0.76 8.82
C LYS A 33 -26.34 -0.87 10.14
N TYR A 34 -25.91 -0.12 11.16
CA TYR A 34 -26.41 -0.28 12.54
C TYR A 34 -27.50 0.71 12.92
N GLN A 35 -27.70 1.77 12.15
CA GLN A 35 -28.66 2.84 12.42
C GLN A 35 -28.46 3.41 13.83
N ASN A 36 -29.39 3.12 14.75
CA ASN A 36 -29.35 3.58 16.15
C ASN A 36 -28.86 2.50 17.14
N ASP A 37 -28.50 1.30 16.67
CA ASP A 37 -27.97 0.23 17.52
C ASP A 37 -26.46 0.40 17.78
N THR A 38 -26.15 1.39 18.61
CA THR A 38 -24.77 1.81 18.92
C THR A 38 -24.00 0.77 19.74
N GLN A 39 -24.70 0.00 20.57
CA GLN A 39 -24.09 -1.05 21.38
C GLN A 39 -23.63 -2.23 20.53
N SER A 40 -24.48 -2.74 19.62
CA SER A 40 -24.07 -3.80 18.69
C SER A 40 -23.00 -3.31 17.72
N LEU A 41 -23.08 -2.05 17.27
CA LEU A 41 -22.06 -1.44 16.41
C LEU A 41 -20.66 -1.54 17.03
N VAL A 42 -20.49 -1.01 18.25
CA VAL A 42 -19.19 -1.01 18.93
C VAL A 42 -18.74 -2.44 19.22
N SER A 43 -19.65 -3.30 19.70
CA SER A 43 -19.32 -4.68 20.02
C SER A 43 -18.83 -5.46 18.79
N ASP A 44 -19.57 -5.41 17.69
CA ASP A 44 -19.24 -6.12 16.46
C ASP A 44 -18.00 -5.53 15.78
N LEU A 45 -17.82 -4.20 15.79
CA LEU A 45 -16.64 -3.55 15.21
C LEU A 45 -15.37 -3.99 15.95
N THR A 46 -15.41 -4.00 17.28
CA THR A 46 -14.29 -4.46 18.09
C THR A 46 -14.01 -5.95 17.85
N THR A 47 -15.01 -6.83 17.94
CA THR A 47 -14.81 -8.27 17.72
C THR A 47 -14.31 -8.56 16.29
N ALA A 48 -14.92 -7.97 15.26
CA ALA A 48 -14.52 -8.17 13.87
C ALA A 48 -13.07 -7.70 13.60
N SER A 49 -12.60 -6.66 14.29
CA SER A 49 -11.21 -6.19 14.16
C SER A 49 -10.21 -7.25 14.65
N PHE A 50 -10.51 -7.92 15.76
CA PHE A 50 -9.70 -9.04 16.26
C PHE A 50 -9.82 -10.28 15.37
N ASP A 51 -11.01 -10.58 14.84
CA ASP A 51 -11.20 -11.66 13.87
C ASP A 51 -10.34 -11.45 12.60
N VAL A 52 -10.20 -10.19 12.13
CA VAL A 52 -9.31 -9.86 11.01
C VAL A 52 -7.84 -10.10 11.35
N LEU A 53 -7.39 -9.73 12.55
CA LEU A 53 -6.02 -10.00 13.00
C LEU A 53 -5.76 -11.51 13.13
N ALA A 54 -6.68 -12.27 13.73
CA ALA A 54 -6.57 -13.72 13.85
C ALA A 54 -6.52 -14.39 12.47
N ASN A 55 -7.34 -13.95 11.51
CA ASN A 55 -7.27 -14.42 10.12
C ASN A 55 -5.92 -14.10 9.46
N ALA A 56 -5.36 -12.91 9.68
CA ALA A 56 -4.05 -12.54 9.13
C ALA A 56 -2.90 -13.41 9.70
N LEU A 57 -2.97 -13.75 10.99
CA LEU A 57 -2.03 -14.69 11.65
C LEU A 57 -2.19 -16.11 11.10
N GLN A 58 -3.44 -16.57 10.91
CA GLN A 58 -3.74 -17.86 10.29
C GLN A 58 -3.18 -17.97 8.87
N GLN A 59 -3.27 -16.90 8.09
CA GLN A 59 -2.72 -16.81 6.73
C GLN A 59 -1.20 -16.61 6.69
N ARG A 60 -0.52 -16.55 7.84
CA ARG A 60 0.93 -16.31 7.97
C ARG A 60 1.39 -15.07 7.19
N ARG A 61 0.60 -13.99 7.27
CA ARG A 61 0.94 -12.72 6.61
C ARG A 61 2.24 -12.15 7.18
N SER A 62 2.95 -11.36 6.36
CA SER A 62 4.24 -10.79 6.76
C SER A 62 4.12 -9.90 8.00
N PRO A 63 5.20 -9.71 8.79
CA PRO A 63 5.18 -8.89 10.01
C PRO A 63 4.66 -7.46 9.78
N ASN A 64 4.92 -6.87 8.62
CA ASN A 64 4.41 -5.55 8.23
C ASN A 64 2.88 -5.52 8.09
N HIS A 65 2.27 -6.61 7.60
CA HIS A 65 0.81 -6.73 7.57
C HIS A 65 0.26 -6.81 9.00
N ILE A 66 0.85 -7.67 9.84
CA ILE A 66 0.46 -7.81 11.25
C ILE A 66 0.58 -6.48 12.00
N LEU A 67 1.67 -5.74 11.79
CA LEU A 67 1.87 -4.40 12.38
C LEU A 67 0.72 -3.45 12.02
N CYS A 68 0.29 -3.42 10.75
CA CYS A 68 -0.82 -2.57 10.29
C CYS A 68 -2.15 -2.93 10.99
N TYR A 69 -2.48 -4.22 11.08
CA TYR A 69 -3.70 -4.69 11.78
C TYR A 69 -3.67 -4.38 13.28
N ARG A 70 -2.52 -4.58 13.92
CA ARG A 70 -2.33 -4.24 15.34
C ARG A 70 -2.45 -2.74 15.58
N SER A 71 -1.89 -1.92 14.69
CA SER A 71 -2.03 -0.46 14.77
C SER A 71 -3.47 -0.01 14.58
N PHE A 72 -4.21 -0.65 13.68
CA PHE A 72 -5.64 -0.40 13.54
C PHE A 72 -6.39 -0.70 14.85
N ILE A 73 -6.14 -1.85 15.47
CA ILE A 73 -6.78 -2.26 16.73
C ILE A 73 -6.37 -1.34 17.89
N ALA A 74 -5.08 -1.08 18.09
CA ALA A 74 -4.60 -0.37 19.28
C ALA A 74 -4.68 1.16 19.15
N ASN A 75 -4.60 1.71 17.94
CA ASN A 75 -4.56 3.15 17.73
C ASN A 75 -5.81 3.71 17.03
N LYS A 76 -6.27 3.09 15.93
CA LYS A 76 -7.38 3.63 15.13
C LYS A 76 -8.75 3.32 15.75
N LEU A 77 -8.97 2.10 16.18
CA LEU A 77 -10.26 1.64 16.69
C LEU A 77 -10.72 2.40 17.96
N PRO A 78 -9.88 2.64 19.00
CA PRO A 78 -10.28 3.45 20.15
C PRO A 78 -10.65 4.89 19.76
N MET A 79 -9.89 5.50 18.84
CA MET A 79 -10.21 6.83 18.29
C MET A 79 -11.60 6.84 17.63
N LEU A 80 -11.87 5.86 16.75
CA LEU A 80 -13.16 5.74 16.06
C LEU A 80 -14.31 5.59 17.05
N ILE A 81 -14.17 4.71 18.06
CA ILE A 81 -15.19 4.52 19.09
C ILE A 81 -15.38 5.80 19.89
N ALA A 82 -14.32 6.52 20.25
CA ALA A 82 -14.41 7.79 20.97
C ALA A 82 -15.18 8.86 20.19
N THR A 83 -14.90 8.98 18.88
CA THR A 83 -15.63 9.91 18.01
C THR A 83 -17.12 9.54 17.92
N LEU A 84 -17.44 8.26 17.73
CA LEU A 84 -18.83 7.79 17.70
C LEU A 84 -19.55 8.00 19.05
N SER A 85 -18.84 7.76 20.15
CA SER A 85 -19.37 7.83 21.51
C SER A 85 -19.80 9.23 21.95
N GLY A 86 -19.34 10.28 21.27
CA GLY A 86 -19.83 11.65 21.51
C GLY A 86 -21.35 11.80 21.32
N SER A 87 -21.98 10.89 20.56
CA SER A 87 -23.43 10.86 20.33
C SER A 87 -24.19 9.85 21.20
N PHE A 88 -23.48 9.04 21.99
CA PHE A 88 -24.08 7.90 22.70
C PHE A 88 -24.56 8.30 24.09
N PRO A 89 -25.56 7.58 24.65
CA PRO A 89 -25.87 7.68 26.07
C PRO A 89 -24.63 7.32 26.93
N PRO A 90 -24.49 7.89 28.14
CA PRO A 90 -23.39 7.58 29.05
C PRO A 90 -23.23 6.07 29.28
N MET A 91 -21.99 5.61 29.50
CA MET A 91 -21.62 4.20 29.74
C MET A 91 -21.86 3.22 28.57
N THR A 92 -22.59 3.59 27.51
CA THR A 92 -22.88 2.70 26.36
C THR A 92 -21.60 2.14 25.74
N ALA A 93 -20.60 2.98 25.51
CA ALA A 93 -19.32 2.56 24.95
C ALA A 93 -18.58 1.55 25.85
N GLN A 94 -18.52 1.83 27.16
CA GLN A 94 -17.88 0.94 28.13
C GLN A 94 -18.54 -0.45 28.13
N ILE A 95 -19.88 -0.51 28.19
CA ILE A 95 -20.63 -1.76 28.21
C ILE A 95 -20.42 -2.52 26.89
N ALA A 96 -20.48 -1.83 25.75
CA ALA A 96 -20.29 -2.46 24.45
C ALA A 96 -18.88 -3.03 24.28
N ILE A 97 -17.84 -2.31 24.75
CA ILE A 97 -16.46 -2.79 24.75
C ILE A 97 -16.32 -4.01 25.67
N GLN A 98 -16.91 -3.99 26.89
CA GLN A 98 -16.90 -5.15 27.79
C GLN A 98 -17.56 -6.38 27.13
N MET A 99 -18.68 -6.20 26.44
CA MET A 99 -19.32 -7.28 25.67
C MET A 99 -18.41 -7.83 24.56
N ALA A 100 -17.68 -6.94 23.85
CA ALA A 100 -16.73 -7.37 22.84
C ALA A 100 -15.56 -8.16 23.45
N LEU A 101 -14.97 -7.67 24.55
CA LEU A 101 -13.85 -8.33 25.24
C LEU A 101 -14.22 -9.73 25.72
N GLY A 102 -15.45 -9.94 26.18
CA GLY A 102 -15.95 -11.27 26.55
C GLY A 102 -16.17 -12.21 25.37
N ARG A 103 -16.25 -11.69 24.13
CA ARG A 103 -16.42 -12.48 22.89
C ARG A 103 -15.10 -12.76 22.15
N ILE A 104 -14.05 -11.99 22.43
CA ILE A 104 -12.75 -12.14 21.77
C ILE A 104 -12.02 -13.35 22.34
N ASP A 105 -11.77 -14.34 21.49
CA ASP A 105 -10.86 -15.44 21.80
C ASP A 105 -9.40 -15.03 21.54
N VAL A 106 -8.56 -15.12 22.57
CA VAL A 106 -7.11 -14.85 22.48
C VAL A 106 -6.28 -16.13 22.36
N HIS A 107 -6.92 -17.29 22.39
CA HIS A 107 -6.32 -18.61 22.16
C HIS A 107 -7.01 -19.40 21.04
N PRO A 108 -7.31 -18.78 19.87
CA PRO A 108 -8.00 -19.49 18.79
C PRO A 108 -7.11 -20.57 18.14
N PHE A 109 -5.78 -20.50 18.31
CA PHE A 109 -4.84 -21.49 17.78
C PHE A 109 -4.49 -22.55 18.83
N PRO A 110 -4.47 -23.85 18.48
CA PRO A 110 -4.12 -24.92 19.42
C PRO A 110 -2.69 -24.75 19.98
N PRO A 111 -2.48 -24.72 21.31
CA PRO A 111 -1.16 -24.45 21.89
C PRO A 111 -0.12 -25.57 21.69
N LEU A 112 -0.56 -26.75 21.23
CA LEU A 112 0.27 -27.96 21.04
C LEU A 112 0.69 -28.20 19.58
N SER A 113 0.28 -27.37 18.61
CA SER A 113 0.56 -27.62 17.19
C SER A 113 1.96 -27.14 16.77
N THR A 114 2.31 -25.87 17.01
CA THR A 114 3.61 -25.29 16.62
C THR A 114 4.03 -24.13 17.54
N ASP A 115 5.32 -23.75 17.54
CA ASP A 115 5.79 -22.54 18.25
C ASP A 115 5.25 -21.24 17.61
N ASP A 116 4.93 -21.26 16.32
CA ASP A 116 4.25 -20.16 15.62
C ASP A 116 2.85 -19.91 16.20
N ASP A 117 2.09 -20.97 16.48
CA ASP A 117 0.73 -20.86 17.04
C ASP A 117 0.72 -20.24 18.44
N LYS A 118 1.72 -20.54 19.27
CA LYS A 118 1.91 -19.87 20.57
C LYS A 118 2.19 -18.38 20.38
N THR A 119 3.07 -18.04 19.44
CA THR A 119 3.42 -16.65 19.12
C THR A 119 2.21 -15.87 18.59
N ASN A 120 1.36 -16.52 17.79
CA ASN A 120 0.11 -15.94 17.29
C ASN A 120 -0.88 -15.64 18.43
N ASN A 121 -1.05 -16.57 19.36
CA ASN A 121 -1.89 -16.37 20.56
C ASN A 121 -1.36 -15.22 21.44
N GLU A 122 -0.04 -15.16 21.69
CA GLU A 122 0.56 -14.05 22.45
C GLU A 122 0.40 -12.70 21.74
N THR A 123 0.45 -12.69 20.41
CA THR A 123 0.19 -11.47 19.62
C THR A 123 -1.24 -10.97 19.81
N LEU A 124 -2.24 -11.87 19.77
CA LEU A 124 -3.64 -11.52 20.03
C LEU A 124 -3.85 -11.01 21.46
N LYS A 125 -3.28 -11.69 22.45
CA LYS A 125 -3.35 -11.28 23.85
C LYS A 125 -2.73 -9.91 24.08
N LYS A 126 -1.54 -9.66 23.54
CA LYS A 126 -0.86 -8.37 23.61
C LYS A 126 -1.69 -7.26 22.96
N SER A 127 -2.25 -7.50 21.77
CA SER A 127 -3.11 -6.52 21.11
C SER A 127 -4.42 -6.24 21.85
N ARG A 128 -4.97 -7.22 22.58
CA ARG A 128 -6.12 -6.99 23.48
C ARG A 128 -5.77 -6.06 24.62
N GLN A 129 -4.61 -6.24 25.25
CA GLN A 129 -4.13 -5.36 26.33
C GLN A 129 -3.84 -3.93 25.83
N GLU A 130 -3.14 -3.79 24.71
CA GLU A 130 -2.86 -2.50 24.06
C GLU A 130 -4.14 -1.75 23.69
N PHE A 131 -5.14 -2.45 23.13
CA PHE A 131 -6.47 -1.89 22.85
C PHE A 131 -7.16 -1.36 24.12
N VAL A 132 -7.18 -2.14 25.20
CA VAL A 132 -7.79 -1.73 26.48
C VAL A 132 -7.08 -0.51 27.07
N GLN A 133 -5.75 -0.49 27.04
CA GLN A 133 -4.97 0.65 27.49
C GLN A 133 -5.30 1.92 26.69
N ALA A 134 -5.41 1.80 25.36
CA ALA A 134 -5.83 2.90 24.52
C ALA A 134 -7.29 3.32 24.80
N CYS A 135 -8.23 2.40 25.00
CA CYS A 135 -9.61 2.75 25.39
C CYS A 135 -9.65 3.58 26.68
N ILE A 136 -8.82 3.24 27.67
CA ILE A 136 -8.68 4.03 28.90
C ILE A 136 -8.09 5.42 28.60
N LEU A 137 -7.07 5.52 27.73
CA LEU A 137 -6.50 6.78 27.28
C LEU A 137 -7.54 7.71 26.62
N PHE A 138 -8.47 7.12 25.86
CA PHE A 138 -9.58 7.81 25.21
C PHE A 138 -10.81 8.00 26.10
N GLN A 139 -10.74 7.66 27.39
CA GLN A 139 -11.81 7.81 28.37
C GLN A 139 -13.09 7.03 28.00
N LEU A 140 -12.96 5.91 27.29
CA LEU A 140 -14.08 5.06 26.86
C LEU A 140 -14.63 4.15 27.95
N GLY A 141 -13.93 4.05 29.08
CA GLY A 141 -14.34 3.28 30.23
C GLY A 141 -13.27 3.33 31.32
N ASN A 142 -13.63 2.82 32.49
CA ASN A 142 -12.69 2.72 33.61
C ASN A 142 -11.85 1.44 33.55
N GLU A 143 -10.67 1.51 34.17
CA GLU A 143 -9.68 0.42 34.17
C GLU A 143 -10.23 -0.88 34.78
N GLN A 144 -10.89 -0.79 35.94
CA GLN A 144 -11.42 -1.96 36.66
C GLN A 144 -12.49 -2.70 35.85
N ALA A 145 -13.32 -1.97 35.10
CA ALA A 145 -14.38 -2.54 34.27
C ALA A 145 -13.82 -3.42 33.15
N PHE A 146 -12.72 -3.03 32.51
CA PHE A 146 -12.14 -3.82 31.42
C PHE A 146 -11.34 -5.02 31.96
N TYR A 147 -10.50 -4.83 32.96
CA TYR A 147 -9.70 -5.92 33.53
C TYR A 147 -10.53 -7.01 34.22
N SER A 148 -11.68 -6.65 34.82
CA SER A 148 -12.60 -7.64 35.40
C SER A 148 -13.16 -8.62 34.35
N VAL A 149 -13.42 -8.16 33.13
CA VAL A 149 -13.90 -9.00 32.02
C VAL A 149 -12.79 -9.85 31.41
N MET A 150 -11.57 -9.32 31.36
CA MET A 150 -10.41 -10.06 30.84
C MET A 150 -9.95 -11.20 31.77
N GLY A 151 -10.34 -11.16 33.06
CA GLY A 151 -9.85 -12.10 34.07
C GLY A 151 -8.36 -11.89 34.41
N GLU A 152 -7.80 -10.73 34.04
CA GLU A 152 -6.40 -10.37 34.24
C GLU A 152 -6.33 -9.24 35.29
N PRO A 153 -5.35 -9.27 36.22
CA PRO A 153 -5.14 -8.14 37.12
C PRO A 153 -4.73 -6.90 36.29
N PRO A 154 -5.09 -5.68 36.73
CA PRO A 154 -4.61 -4.47 36.08
C PRO A 154 -3.08 -4.49 36.03
N ALA A 155 -2.52 -4.12 34.87
CA ALA A 155 -1.08 -4.13 34.67
C ALA A 155 -0.37 -3.31 35.77
N PRO A 156 0.84 -3.71 36.20
CA PRO A 156 1.61 -2.93 37.15
C PRO A 156 1.77 -1.49 36.64
N VAL A 157 1.80 -0.53 37.56
CA VAL A 157 1.82 0.94 37.30
C VAL A 157 2.97 1.31 36.37
N SER A 158 2.73 1.15 35.07
CA SER A 158 3.59 1.67 34.01
C SER A 158 3.37 3.18 33.96
N PRO A 159 4.37 3.97 33.55
CA PRO A 159 4.16 5.41 33.37
C PRO A 159 2.93 5.61 32.49
N ARG A 160 1.94 6.36 33.01
CA ARG A 160 0.69 6.60 32.28
C ARG A 160 1.04 7.23 30.94
N VAL A 161 0.75 6.50 29.87
CA VAL A 161 0.85 7.02 28.50
C VAL A 161 -0.02 8.26 28.44
N ILE A 162 0.56 9.38 27.96
CA ILE A 162 -0.14 10.65 27.83
C ILE A 162 -0.70 10.72 26.41
N ARG A 163 -1.93 11.23 26.27
CA ARG A 163 -2.55 11.44 24.97
C ARG A 163 -1.86 12.63 24.30
N TYR A 164 -1.32 12.39 23.11
CA TYR A 164 -0.65 13.44 22.36
C TYR A 164 -1.62 14.38 21.67
N ASN A 165 -1.18 15.62 21.49
CA ASN A 165 -1.85 16.63 20.72
C ASN A 165 -1.09 16.84 19.39
N ARG A 166 -1.78 16.65 18.26
CA ARG A 166 -1.21 16.78 16.91
C ARG A 166 -0.47 18.10 16.70
N GLN A 167 -1.08 19.23 17.06
CA GLN A 167 -0.50 20.56 16.84
C GLN A 167 0.77 20.77 17.68
N SER A 168 0.77 20.31 18.93
CA SER A 168 1.95 20.38 19.80
C SER A 168 3.11 19.52 19.26
N LEU A 169 2.82 18.31 18.77
CA LEU A 169 3.84 17.46 18.15
C LEU A 169 4.39 18.07 16.87
N ALA A 170 3.53 18.64 16.03
CA ALA A 170 3.95 19.31 14.81
C ALA A 170 4.90 20.49 15.12
N GLN A 171 4.55 21.34 16.10
CA GLN A 171 5.40 22.43 16.56
C GLN A 171 6.78 21.95 17.07
N GLN A 172 6.84 20.81 17.77
CA GLN A 172 8.11 20.21 18.19
C GLN A 172 8.97 19.79 16.99
N CYS A 173 8.35 19.25 15.93
CA CYS A 173 9.06 18.86 14.71
C CYS A 173 9.53 20.07 13.91
N PHE A 174 8.74 21.14 13.84
CA PHE A 174 9.14 22.39 13.17
C PHE A 174 10.37 23.01 13.82
N ALA A 175 10.45 22.93 15.16
CA ALA A 175 11.59 23.45 15.93
C ALA A 175 12.82 22.51 15.89
N ASN A 176 12.62 21.20 15.70
CA ASN A 176 13.69 20.21 15.69
C ASN A 176 13.33 19.01 14.81
N VAL A 177 13.95 18.93 13.63
CA VAL A 177 13.73 17.83 12.67
C VAL A 177 14.10 16.45 13.25
N HIS A 178 15.03 16.35 14.21
CA HIS A 178 15.36 15.05 14.82
C HIS A 178 14.20 14.44 15.62
N ARG A 179 13.23 15.26 16.06
CA ARG A 179 12.02 14.76 16.72
C ARG A 179 11.19 13.87 15.78
N VAL A 180 11.30 14.06 14.46
CA VAL A 180 10.65 13.23 13.45
C VAL A 180 11.06 11.76 13.58
N GLU A 181 12.34 11.48 13.84
CA GLU A 181 12.83 10.10 13.95
C GLU A 181 12.27 9.40 15.18
N GLU A 182 12.23 10.11 16.31
CA GLU A 182 11.63 9.61 17.55
C GLU A 182 10.13 9.31 17.35
N LEU A 183 9.40 10.25 16.78
CA LEU A 183 7.98 10.09 16.47
C LEU A 183 7.72 8.95 15.48
N ALA A 184 8.54 8.80 14.45
CA ALA A 184 8.43 7.70 13.50
C ALA A 184 8.59 6.34 14.18
N ARG A 185 9.51 6.21 15.15
CA ARG A 185 9.62 4.98 15.97
C ARG A 185 8.41 4.79 16.89
N GLU A 186 7.89 5.87 17.46
CA GLU A 186 6.71 5.83 18.35
C GLU A 186 5.41 5.40 17.63
N LEU A 187 5.32 5.48 16.29
CA LEU A 187 4.18 4.95 15.52
C LEU A 187 3.92 3.46 15.78
N GLU A 188 4.97 2.68 16.09
CA GLU A 188 4.90 1.24 16.33
C GLU A 188 4.52 0.89 17.78
N SER A 189 4.38 1.89 18.66
CA SER A 189 4.23 1.69 20.11
C SER A 189 2.87 1.13 20.56
N MET A 190 1.87 1.10 19.68
CA MET A 190 0.52 0.55 19.95
C MET A 190 -0.15 1.14 21.20
N ASN A 191 0.03 2.44 21.46
CA ASN A 191 -0.37 3.08 22.70
C ASN A 191 -1.55 4.07 22.56
N GLY A 192 -2.20 4.13 21.40
CA GLY A 192 -3.31 5.03 21.11
C GLY A 192 -2.92 6.35 20.43
N ASN A 193 -1.63 6.70 20.35
CA ASN A 193 -1.19 8.01 19.88
C ASN A 193 -0.82 8.07 18.38
N ALA A 194 -0.82 6.95 17.65
CA ALA A 194 -0.34 6.93 16.26
C ALA A 194 -1.06 7.93 15.33
N GLY A 195 -2.35 8.21 15.56
CA GLY A 195 -3.09 9.19 14.77
C GLY A 195 -2.60 10.63 14.95
N ALA A 196 -2.26 11.02 16.19
CA ALA A 196 -1.70 12.35 16.46
C ALA A 196 -0.30 12.49 15.86
N ILE A 197 0.50 11.42 15.92
CA ILE A 197 1.84 11.37 15.35
C ILE A 197 1.78 11.43 13.82
N ALA A 198 0.98 10.58 13.18
CA ALA A 198 0.81 10.56 11.73
C ALA A 198 0.35 11.93 11.20
N GLY A 199 -0.66 12.52 11.84
CA GLY A 199 -1.13 13.85 11.48
C GLY A 199 -0.06 14.93 11.63
N ALA A 200 0.79 14.86 12.66
CA ALA A 200 1.89 15.80 12.87
C ALA A 200 2.98 15.65 11.82
N LEU A 201 3.35 14.42 11.44
CA LEU A 201 4.33 14.16 10.38
C LEU A 201 3.88 14.71 9.03
N VAL A 202 2.59 14.56 8.69
CA VAL A 202 1.99 15.15 7.49
C VAL A 202 2.04 16.68 7.55
N ASP A 203 1.68 17.29 8.69
CA ASP A 203 1.78 18.74 8.87
C ASP A 203 3.24 19.24 8.76
N THR A 204 4.21 18.46 9.22
CA THR A 204 5.65 18.76 9.10
C THR A 204 6.11 18.77 7.65
N VAL A 205 5.66 17.84 6.81
CA VAL A 205 5.95 17.89 5.37
C VAL A 205 5.39 19.16 4.73
N GLN A 206 4.13 19.48 5.01
CA GLN A 206 3.51 20.70 4.48
C GLN A 206 4.22 21.97 4.97
N HIS A 207 4.66 22.00 6.24
CA HIS A 207 5.36 23.13 6.81
C HIS A 207 6.71 23.35 6.13
N PHE A 208 7.55 22.31 6.06
CA PHE A 208 8.87 22.44 5.45
C PHE A 208 8.81 22.72 3.93
N TYR A 209 7.79 22.21 3.23
CA TYR A 209 7.52 22.61 1.85
C TYR A 209 7.19 24.12 1.77
N SER A 210 6.23 24.59 2.58
CA SER A 210 5.82 25.99 2.58
C SER A 210 6.95 26.96 2.97
N SER A 211 7.86 26.53 3.85
CA SER A 211 9.02 27.31 4.27
C SER A 211 10.24 27.16 3.36
N LYS A 212 10.16 26.34 2.30
CA LYS A 212 11.29 25.97 1.42
C LYS A 212 12.50 25.40 2.17
N ASP A 213 12.26 24.69 3.28
CA ASP A 213 13.32 24.00 4.04
C ASP A 213 13.56 22.59 3.48
N THR A 214 14.30 22.54 2.37
CA THR A 214 14.59 21.30 1.63
C THR A 214 15.52 20.36 2.39
N MET A 215 16.40 20.88 3.25
CA MET A 215 17.28 20.07 4.10
C MET A 215 16.54 19.32 5.20
N SER A 216 15.58 19.96 5.86
CA SER A 216 14.71 19.28 6.82
C SER A 216 13.78 18.28 6.13
N LEU A 217 13.26 18.61 4.93
CA LEU A 217 12.51 17.66 4.11
C LEU A 217 13.33 16.43 3.72
N ARG A 218 14.59 16.61 3.30
CA ARG A 218 15.52 15.51 2.98
C ARG A 218 15.62 14.55 4.16
N THR A 219 15.86 15.10 5.35
CA THR A 219 15.99 14.32 6.60
C THR A 219 14.71 13.53 6.90
N LEU A 220 13.54 14.17 6.84
CA LEU A 220 12.25 13.51 7.04
C LEU A 220 12.01 12.41 5.99
N CYS A 221 12.26 12.70 4.72
CA CYS A 221 12.04 11.75 3.62
C CYS A 221 12.93 10.51 3.77
N ASN A 222 14.18 10.70 4.21
CA ASN A 222 15.09 9.61 4.51
C ASN A 222 14.64 8.76 5.70
N ILE A 223 14.12 9.37 6.76
CA ILE A 223 13.57 8.61 7.91
C ILE A 223 12.41 7.71 7.45
N LEU A 224 11.48 8.26 6.65
CA LEU A 224 10.31 7.52 6.18
C LEU A 224 10.67 6.46 5.14
N SER A 225 11.58 6.74 4.21
CA SER A 225 11.96 5.79 3.15
C SER A 225 12.68 4.56 3.71
N ARG A 226 13.48 4.71 4.78
CA ARG A 226 14.14 3.59 5.48
C ARG A 226 13.17 2.69 6.24
N ARG A 227 12.01 3.23 6.61
CA ARG A 227 10.97 2.53 7.38
C ARG A 227 9.64 2.61 6.66
N LEU A 228 9.66 2.30 5.37
CA LEU A 228 8.48 2.36 4.49
C LEU A 228 7.22 1.64 5.05
N PRO A 229 7.31 0.53 5.80
CA PRO A 229 6.13 -0.07 6.45
C PRO A 229 5.37 0.86 7.41
N LEU A 230 6.00 1.89 7.98
CA LEU A 230 5.33 2.90 8.81
C LEU A 230 4.29 3.70 8.02
N MET A 231 4.43 3.76 6.69
CA MET A 231 3.43 4.38 5.84
C MET A 231 2.08 3.66 5.90
N ASP A 232 2.07 2.36 6.24
CA ASP A 232 0.83 1.60 6.44
C ASP A 232 0.07 2.06 7.69
N ILE A 233 0.73 2.75 8.61
CA ILE A 233 0.11 3.34 9.80
C ILE A 233 -0.33 4.77 9.49
N ILE A 234 0.54 5.56 8.86
CA ILE A 234 0.23 6.95 8.50
C ILE A 234 -1.01 7.02 7.59
N LEU A 235 -1.08 6.17 6.56
CA LEU A 235 -2.22 6.11 5.65
C LEU A 235 -3.53 5.59 6.28
N GLN A 236 -3.52 5.14 7.53
CA GLN A 236 -4.79 4.91 8.25
C GLN A 236 -5.46 6.22 8.68
N TYR A 237 -4.72 7.34 8.66
CA TYR A 237 -5.15 8.64 9.16
C TYR A 237 -5.08 9.76 8.11
N SER A 238 -4.45 9.51 6.96
CA SER A 238 -4.28 10.50 5.88
C SER A 238 -4.46 9.87 4.51
N GLN A 239 -4.78 10.69 3.51
CA GLN A 239 -4.75 10.29 2.11
C GLN A 239 -3.32 10.34 1.57
N PRO A 240 -2.97 9.55 0.54
CA PRO A 240 -1.64 9.62 -0.08
C PRO A 240 -1.26 11.02 -0.56
N ALA A 241 -2.22 11.75 -1.14
CA ALA A 241 -2.03 13.11 -1.63
C ALA A 241 -1.62 14.12 -0.54
N ASP A 242 -2.05 13.91 0.71
CA ASP A 242 -1.70 14.80 1.84
C ASP A 242 -0.19 14.85 2.09
N LEU A 243 0.50 13.74 1.79
CA LEU A 243 1.96 13.64 1.88
C LEU A 243 2.65 13.91 0.54
N LEU A 244 2.12 13.34 -0.54
CA LEU A 244 2.81 13.31 -1.83
C LEU A 244 2.66 14.59 -2.62
N SER A 245 1.53 15.30 -2.51
CA SER A 245 1.30 16.50 -3.32
C SER A 245 2.33 17.60 -3.04
N PRO A 246 2.66 17.96 -1.78
CA PRO A 246 3.67 18.98 -1.49
C PRO A 246 5.07 18.57 -2.00
N LEU A 247 5.42 17.30 -1.84
CA LEU A 247 6.71 16.76 -2.29
C LEU A 247 6.82 16.75 -3.83
N CYS A 248 5.75 16.38 -4.54
CA CYS A 248 5.71 16.44 -5.99
C CYS A 248 5.78 17.88 -6.50
N SER A 249 5.06 18.82 -5.86
CA SER A 249 5.17 20.25 -6.18
C SER A 249 6.60 20.76 -6.02
N LEU A 250 7.27 20.41 -4.91
CA LEU A 250 8.68 20.77 -4.69
C LEU A 250 9.58 20.28 -5.83
N LEU A 251 9.46 19.02 -6.23
CA LEU A 251 10.28 18.49 -7.32
C LEU A 251 9.95 19.10 -8.68
N ASN A 252 8.69 19.50 -8.92
CA ASN A 252 8.29 20.18 -10.15
C ASN A 252 8.83 21.61 -10.22
N GLU A 253 8.90 22.30 -9.09
CA GLU A 253 9.32 23.71 -8.95
C GLU A 253 10.83 23.86 -8.70
N TRP A 254 11.59 22.76 -8.73
CA TRP A 254 13.01 22.76 -8.38
C TRP A 254 13.85 23.64 -9.31
N THR A 255 14.65 24.53 -8.73
CA THR A 255 15.58 25.42 -9.45
C THR A 255 16.96 25.41 -8.79
N HIS A 256 18.02 25.57 -9.57
CA HIS A 256 19.34 25.86 -9.00
C HIS A 256 19.37 27.28 -8.42
N ASP A 257 20.06 27.45 -7.31
CA ASP A 257 20.41 28.77 -6.80
C ASP A 257 21.65 29.27 -7.56
N GLU A 258 21.59 30.51 -8.08
CA GLU A 258 22.68 31.10 -8.87
C GLU A 258 23.91 31.42 -8.03
N ASP A 259 23.73 31.63 -6.71
CA ASP A 259 24.81 31.92 -5.76
C ASP A 259 25.45 30.64 -5.18
N GLN A 260 25.03 29.46 -5.65
CA GLN A 260 25.46 28.18 -5.12
C GLN A 260 26.87 27.77 -5.61
N SER A 261 27.77 27.49 -4.66
CA SER A 261 29.12 27.03 -4.96
C SER A 261 29.25 25.51 -5.11
N GLU A 262 28.42 24.73 -4.43
CA GLU A 262 28.44 23.25 -4.42
C GLU A 262 27.10 22.71 -4.91
N PHE A 263 27.12 21.83 -5.92
CA PHE A 263 25.89 21.35 -6.57
C PHE A 263 25.48 19.94 -6.13
N GLN A 264 26.31 19.25 -5.36
CA GLN A 264 25.96 17.94 -4.80
C GLN A 264 24.82 17.98 -3.76
N PRO A 265 24.76 18.92 -2.79
CA PRO A 265 23.70 18.92 -1.77
C PRO A 265 22.27 19.02 -2.35
N PRO A 266 21.98 19.88 -3.35
CA PRO A 266 20.69 19.90 -4.03
C PRO A 266 20.30 18.56 -4.66
N TYR A 267 21.26 17.86 -5.26
CA TYR A 267 21.03 16.53 -5.81
C TYR A 267 20.64 15.53 -4.72
N GLU A 268 21.28 15.60 -3.55
CA GLU A 268 20.99 14.73 -2.42
C GLU A 268 19.61 14.99 -1.79
N GLU A 269 19.25 16.27 -1.64
CA GLU A 269 17.93 16.70 -1.20
C GLU A 269 16.83 16.22 -2.15
N PHE A 270 17.02 16.47 -3.46
CA PHE A 270 16.12 16.02 -4.51
C PHE A 270 15.97 14.50 -4.52
N ALA A 271 17.09 13.77 -4.45
CA ALA A 271 17.13 12.31 -4.46
C ALA A 271 16.32 11.70 -3.31
N SER A 272 16.47 12.23 -2.09
CA SER A 272 15.77 11.72 -0.92
C SER A 272 14.26 11.92 -1.01
N VAL A 273 13.82 13.09 -1.50
CA VAL A 273 12.41 13.39 -1.74
C VAL A 273 11.83 12.50 -2.84
N LEU A 274 12.55 12.38 -3.97
CA LEU A 274 12.14 11.55 -5.10
C LEU A 274 11.99 10.08 -4.69
N LEU A 275 12.95 9.55 -3.91
CA LEU A 275 12.90 8.17 -3.44
C LEU A 275 11.64 7.91 -2.61
N LEU A 276 11.28 8.79 -1.67
CA LEU A 276 10.07 8.61 -0.86
C LEU A 276 8.81 8.62 -1.74
N ILE A 277 8.71 9.55 -2.70
CA ILE A 277 7.57 9.63 -3.63
C ILE A 277 7.43 8.32 -4.39
N LEU A 278 8.49 7.89 -5.08
CA LEU A 278 8.44 6.71 -5.93
C LEU A 278 8.24 5.43 -5.10
N ALA A 279 8.87 5.31 -3.93
CA ALA A 279 8.70 4.17 -3.04
C ALA A 279 7.26 4.05 -2.52
N THR A 280 6.64 5.17 -2.15
CA THR A 280 5.25 5.22 -1.69
C THR A 280 4.29 4.86 -2.83
N MET A 281 4.50 5.43 -4.02
CA MET A 281 3.72 5.09 -5.20
C MET A 281 3.83 3.61 -5.56
N HIS A 282 5.04 3.06 -5.56
CA HIS A 282 5.27 1.64 -5.84
C HIS A 282 4.63 0.73 -4.79
N ARG A 283 4.78 1.06 -3.50
CA ARG A 283 4.25 0.23 -2.40
C ARG A 283 2.74 0.07 -2.47
N TYR A 284 2.02 1.13 -2.83
CA TYR A 284 0.54 1.15 -2.83
C TYR A 284 -0.09 1.15 -4.22
N GLU A 285 0.73 1.05 -5.27
CA GLU A 285 0.31 1.10 -6.68
C GLU A 285 -0.56 2.33 -6.99
N LEU A 286 -0.10 3.48 -6.52
CA LEU A 286 -0.82 4.74 -6.71
C LEU A 286 -0.79 5.17 -8.18
N THR A 287 -1.93 5.68 -8.64
CA THR A 287 -2.05 6.32 -9.96
C THR A 287 -1.67 7.80 -9.88
N GLU A 288 -1.45 8.42 -11.05
CA GLU A 288 -1.16 9.87 -11.15
C GLU A 288 -2.24 10.74 -10.48
N SER A 289 -3.51 10.30 -10.51
CA SER A 289 -4.63 11.04 -9.88
C SER A 289 -4.64 11.01 -8.35
N GLU A 290 -3.83 10.15 -7.72
CA GLU A 290 -3.83 9.92 -6.28
C GLU A 290 -2.66 10.58 -5.55
N ILE A 291 -1.70 11.10 -6.31
CA ILE A 291 -0.55 11.84 -5.77
C ILE A 291 -0.78 13.36 -5.75
N GLY A 292 -1.79 13.84 -6.48
CA GLY A 292 -2.14 15.25 -6.62
C GLY A 292 -2.68 15.57 -8.01
N SER A 293 -3.00 16.83 -8.26
CA SER A 293 -3.39 17.31 -9.60
C SER A 293 -2.25 18.12 -10.20
N PHE A 294 -1.58 17.57 -11.21
CA PHE A 294 -0.44 18.19 -11.87
C PHE A 294 -0.66 18.32 -13.37
N ALA A 295 -0.04 19.33 -13.97
CA ALA A 295 -0.05 19.49 -15.42
C ALA A 295 0.72 18.35 -16.10
N SER A 296 0.28 17.93 -17.29
CA SER A 296 0.88 16.80 -18.02
C SER A 296 2.33 17.03 -18.43
N ASP A 297 2.77 18.28 -18.47
CA ASP A 297 4.14 18.70 -18.78
C ASP A 297 5.03 18.88 -17.54
N SER A 298 4.49 18.69 -16.34
CA SER A 298 5.27 18.73 -15.09
C SER A 298 6.33 17.63 -15.05
N PHE A 299 7.42 17.86 -14.32
CA PHE A 299 8.54 16.93 -14.20
C PHE A 299 8.07 15.55 -13.72
N ILE A 300 7.27 15.49 -12.65
CA ILE A 300 6.82 14.21 -12.08
C ILE A 300 5.99 13.40 -13.07
N ILE A 301 5.07 14.05 -13.80
CA ILE A 301 4.23 13.34 -14.79
C ILE A 301 5.08 12.87 -15.98
N LYS A 302 6.04 13.67 -16.44
CA LYS A 302 7.00 13.26 -17.49
C LYS A 302 7.86 12.07 -17.04
N LEU A 303 8.36 12.10 -15.81
CA LEU A 303 9.18 11.03 -15.23
C LEU A 303 8.39 9.72 -15.13
N LEU A 304 7.17 9.76 -14.59
CA LEU A 304 6.31 8.58 -14.42
C LEU A 304 5.92 7.96 -15.77
N ASN A 305 5.63 8.77 -16.78
CA ASN A 305 5.27 8.28 -18.11
C ASN A 305 6.45 7.70 -18.89
N ASN A 306 7.66 8.22 -18.67
CA ASN A 306 8.87 7.81 -19.39
C ASN A 306 9.87 7.04 -18.53
N PHE A 307 9.40 6.48 -17.41
CA PHE A 307 10.22 5.96 -16.31
C PHE A 307 11.29 4.93 -16.71
N SER A 308 11.03 4.19 -17.79
CA SER A 308 11.90 3.14 -18.32
C SER A 308 12.23 3.31 -19.80
N THR A 309 11.86 4.45 -20.39
CA THR A 309 11.89 4.66 -21.84
C THR A 309 13.11 5.48 -22.17
N SER A 310 14.03 4.92 -22.95
CA SER A 310 15.17 5.65 -23.47
C SER A 310 14.77 6.44 -24.73
N MET A 311 15.46 7.55 -24.96
CA MET A 311 15.32 8.37 -26.15
C MET A 311 16.51 8.16 -27.08
N PRO A 312 16.32 8.02 -28.40
CA PRO A 312 17.43 8.04 -29.34
C PRO A 312 18.23 9.34 -29.19
N VAL A 313 19.56 9.26 -29.23
CA VAL A 313 20.44 10.44 -29.07
C VAL A 313 20.13 11.54 -30.11
N SER A 314 19.67 11.16 -31.30
CA SER A 314 19.25 12.09 -32.36
C SER A 314 17.94 12.83 -32.07
N ALA A 315 17.15 12.36 -31.11
CA ALA A 315 15.89 12.96 -30.70
C ALA A 315 16.03 13.87 -29.47
N LEU A 316 17.22 13.94 -28.87
CA LEU A 316 17.52 14.88 -27.80
C LEU A 316 17.59 16.29 -28.36
N ASP A 317 17.03 17.25 -27.63
CA ASP A 317 17.24 18.66 -27.94
C ASP A 317 18.70 19.09 -27.63
N HIS A 318 19.04 20.33 -28.01
CA HIS A 318 20.40 20.85 -27.85
C HIS A 318 20.89 20.81 -26.39
N ASP A 319 20.02 21.16 -25.44
CA ASP A 319 20.39 21.27 -24.03
C ASP A 319 20.47 19.89 -23.38
N GLN A 320 19.52 19.00 -23.68
CA GLN A 320 19.55 17.59 -23.31
C GLN A 320 20.81 16.90 -23.85
N HIS A 321 21.19 17.17 -25.10
CA HIS A 321 22.40 16.58 -25.70
C HIS A 321 23.67 17.05 -24.99
N LYS A 322 23.75 18.35 -24.65
CA LYS A 322 24.86 18.91 -23.88
C LYS A 322 24.95 18.30 -22.47
N GLN A 323 23.82 18.20 -21.78
CA GLN A 323 23.72 17.61 -20.43
C GLN A 323 24.10 16.13 -20.45
N PHE A 324 23.53 15.37 -21.39
CA PHE A 324 23.84 13.96 -21.60
C PHE A 324 25.35 13.73 -21.83
N THR A 325 25.96 14.52 -22.72
CA THR A 325 27.40 14.42 -23.01
C THR A 325 28.26 14.68 -21.78
N LYS A 326 27.90 15.70 -20.97
CA LYS A 326 28.61 16.01 -19.72
C LYS A 326 28.50 14.88 -18.70
N TRP A 327 27.32 14.27 -18.56
CA TRP A 327 27.15 13.11 -17.68
C TRP A 327 27.92 11.88 -18.14
N VAL A 328 27.95 11.59 -19.44
CA VAL A 328 28.78 10.50 -20.00
C VAL A 328 30.25 10.74 -19.71
N GLN A 329 30.74 11.98 -19.85
CA GLN A 329 32.11 12.36 -19.50
C GLN A 329 32.38 12.19 -18.00
N GLY A 330 31.51 12.71 -17.13
CA GLY A 330 31.70 12.60 -15.68
C GLY A 330 31.70 11.15 -15.17
N LEU A 331 30.89 10.27 -15.76
CA LEU A 331 30.79 8.87 -15.34
C LEU A 331 31.92 7.99 -15.90
N TYR A 332 32.39 8.26 -17.13
CA TYR A 332 33.22 7.30 -17.87
C TYR A 332 34.54 7.85 -18.42
N ALA A 333 34.80 9.16 -18.33
CA ALA A 333 36.11 9.68 -18.71
C ALA A 333 37.17 9.14 -17.74
N THR A 334 38.27 8.64 -18.30
CA THR A 334 39.38 8.10 -17.52
C THR A 334 40.57 9.04 -17.59
N ASP A 335 41.32 9.14 -16.50
CA ASP A 335 42.59 9.83 -16.45
C ASP A 335 43.74 9.01 -17.08
N GLU A 336 44.97 9.52 -17.00
CA GLU A 336 46.17 8.85 -17.52
C GLU A 336 46.46 7.50 -16.84
N GLN A 337 45.89 7.25 -15.65
CA GLN A 337 46.04 6.02 -14.88
C GLN A 337 44.92 5.01 -15.18
N GLY A 338 43.93 5.40 -15.99
CA GLY A 338 42.80 4.55 -16.38
C GLY A 338 41.68 4.54 -15.35
N GLU A 339 41.73 5.40 -14.33
CA GLU A 339 40.70 5.56 -13.32
C GLU A 339 39.68 6.62 -13.76
N THR A 340 38.42 6.45 -13.38
CA THR A 340 37.37 7.41 -13.74
C THR A 340 37.60 8.75 -13.04
N SER A 341 37.59 9.85 -13.80
CA SER A 341 37.86 11.21 -13.29
C SER A 341 36.81 11.71 -12.28
N GLY A 342 35.67 11.03 -12.17
CA GLY A 342 34.60 11.33 -11.24
C GLY A 342 33.66 12.45 -11.70
N ILE A 343 32.58 12.61 -10.93
CA ILE A 343 31.55 13.61 -11.20
C ILE A 343 31.99 14.94 -10.57
N SER A 344 32.20 15.95 -11.42
CA SER A 344 32.53 17.31 -10.98
C SER A 344 31.28 18.15 -10.69
N ASP A 345 31.44 19.18 -9.86
CA ASP A 345 30.39 20.21 -9.67
C ASP A 345 30.01 20.89 -10.99
N GLU A 346 30.94 21.01 -11.94
CA GLU A 346 30.63 21.53 -13.28
C GLU A 346 29.60 20.66 -14.02
N THR A 347 29.64 19.34 -13.82
CA THR A 347 28.65 18.42 -14.43
C THR A 347 27.27 18.66 -13.83
N MET A 348 27.21 18.79 -12.51
CA MET A 348 25.95 19.01 -11.77
C MET A 348 25.41 20.42 -11.96
N SER A 349 26.24 21.45 -12.14
CA SER A 349 25.78 22.82 -12.37
C SER A 349 25.07 23.01 -13.71
N HIS A 350 25.51 22.29 -14.75
CA HIS A 350 24.96 22.38 -16.11
C HIS A 350 23.71 21.53 -16.34
N CYS A 351 23.38 20.64 -15.41
CA CYS A 351 22.24 19.75 -15.51
C CYS A 351 21.46 19.79 -14.20
N PRO A 352 20.22 20.28 -14.16
CA PRO A 352 19.41 20.15 -12.95
C PRO A 352 19.06 18.70 -12.67
N PRO A 353 18.79 18.32 -11.40
CA PRO A 353 18.38 16.95 -11.05
C PRO A 353 17.22 16.45 -11.91
N GLN A 354 16.22 17.30 -12.15
CA GLN A 354 15.07 16.98 -13.02
C GLN A 354 15.52 16.48 -14.41
N SER A 355 16.41 17.21 -15.07
CA SER A 355 16.92 16.83 -16.38
C SER A 355 17.74 15.55 -16.32
N PHE A 356 18.58 15.40 -15.29
CA PHE A 356 19.38 14.19 -15.09
C PHE A 356 18.49 12.95 -15.03
N TYR A 357 17.48 12.94 -14.16
CA TYR A 357 16.58 11.78 -13.97
C TYR A 357 15.82 11.40 -15.25
N LEU A 358 15.44 12.37 -16.10
CA LEU A 358 14.82 12.08 -17.40
C LEU A 358 15.79 11.47 -18.42
N LEU A 359 17.10 11.71 -18.28
CA LEU A 359 18.13 11.17 -19.17
C LEU A 359 18.64 9.78 -18.73
N VAL A 360 18.36 9.33 -17.50
CA VAL A 360 18.90 8.08 -16.94
C VAL A 360 18.64 6.85 -17.82
N PRO A 361 17.41 6.57 -18.31
CA PRO A 361 17.20 5.41 -19.19
C PRO A 361 18.08 5.45 -20.45
N THR A 362 18.25 6.63 -21.05
CA THR A 362 19.14 6.84 -22.20
C THR A 362 20.60 6.64 -21.84
N LEU A 363 21.04 7.08 -20.65
CA LEU A 363 22.40 6.83 -20.16
C LEU A 363 22.68 5.32 -20.07
N PHE A 364 21.76 4.55 -19.49
CA PHE A 364 21.89 3.10 -19.38
C PHE A 364 21.96 2.42 -20.76
N GLU A 365 21.06 2.78 -21.68
CA GLU A 365 21.08 2.23 -23.05
C GLU A 365 22.41 2.53 -23.75
N GLN A 366 22.85 3.79 -23.74
CA GLN A 366 24.07 4.21 -24.43
C GLN A 366 25.32 3.59 -23.80
N SER A 367 25.36 3.39 -22.48
CA SER A 367 26.44 2.66 -21.80
C SER A 367 26.53 1.22 -22.28
N VAL A 368 25.40 0.51 -22.42
CA VAL A 368 25.38 -0.85 -22.95
C VAL A 368 25.82 -0.88 -24.41
N GLN A 369 25.32 0.04 -25.23
CA GLN A 369 25.70 0.15 -26.65
C GLN A 369 27.19 0.46 -26.83
N ALA A 370 27.76 1.36 -26.02
CA ALA A 370 29.18 1.69 -26.06
C ALA A 370 30.06 0.49 -25.69
N CYS A 371 29.67 -0.32 -24.71
CA CYS A 371 30.35 -1.57 -24.39
C CYS A 371 30.24 -2.60 -25.50
N LYS A 372 29.05 -2.73 -26.12
CA LYS A 372 28.84 -3.64 -27.25
C LYS A 372 29.71 -3.27 -28.46
N LEU A 373 29.91 -1.98 -28.69
CA LEU A 373 30.78 -1.45 -29.75
C LEU A 373 32.27 -1.42 -29.35
N LEU A 374 32.63 -1.91 -28.16
CA LEU A 374 33.98 -1.90 -27.61
C LEU A 374 34.60 -0.50 -27.47
N VAL A 375 33.77 0.54 -27.46
CA VAL A 375 34.19 1.94 -27.21
C VAL A 375 34.39 2.17 -25.71
N LEU A 376 33.55 1.55 -24.89
CA LEU A 376 33.65 1.58 -23.42
C LEU A 376 34.05 0.20 -22.91
N ASN A 377 35.15 0.12 -22.16
CA ASN A 377 35.55 -1.15 -21.56
C ASN A 377 34.69 -1.49 -20.33
N MET A 378 34.60 -2.78 -20.00
CA MET A 378 33.74 -3.28 -18.92
C MET A 378 34.16 -2.80 -17.52
N ASN A 379 35.45 -2.54 -17.29
CA ASN A 379 35.93 -2.08 -15.99
C ASN A 379 35.57 -0.61 -15.77
N THR A 380 35.73 0.24 -16.79
CA THR A 380 35.28 1.63 -16.79
C THR A 380 33.77 1.73 -16.64
N LEU A 381 32.99 0.82 -17.27
CA LEU A 381 31.56 0.73 -17.01
C LEU A 381 31.29 0.48 -15.52
N LYS A 382 31.95 -0.53 -14.92
CA LYS A 382 31.76 -0.86 -13.50
C LYS A 382 32.15 0.28 -12.57
N GLY A 383 33.26 0.98 -12.84
CA GLY A 383 33.68 2.16 -12.10
C GLY A 383 32.68 3.31 -12.22
N GLY A 384 32.19 3.60 -13.43
CA GLY A 384 31.16 4.63 -13.62
C GLY A 384 29.84 4.31 -12.89
N LEU A 385 29.44 3.04 -12.84
CA LEU A 385 28.27 2.58 -12.08
C LEU A 385 28.43 2.74 -10.56
N GLU A 386 29.65 2.80 -10.03
CA GLU A 386 29.88 3.04 -8.59
C GLU A 386 29.41 4.43 -8.18
N PHE A 387 29.57 5.45 -9.02
CA PHE A 387 29.05 6.78 -8.73
C PHE A 387 27.52 6.84 -8.66
N LEU A 388 26.83 5.97 -9.40
CA LEU A 388 25.36 5.86 -9.31
C LEU A 388 24.89 5.22 -8.00
N LEU A 389 25.80 4.66 -7.20
CA LEU A 389 25.49 4.12 -5.88
C LEU A 389 25.63 5.15 -4.75
N GLU A 390 26.13 6.35 -5.05
CA GLU A 390 26.20 7.46 -4.11
C GLU A 390 24.80 8.01 -3.78
N PRO A 391 24.51 8.41 -2.52
CA PRO A 391 23.16 8.82 -2.08
C PRO A 391 22.45 9.82 -2.98
N PHE A 392 23.20 10.77 -3.57
CA PHE A 392 22.66 11.86 -4.38
C PHE A 392 22.24 11.44 -5.80
N LEU A 393 22.70 10.28 -6.29
CA LEU A 393 22.27 9.70 -7.57
C LEU A 393 21.55 8.37 -7.42
N LEU A 394 21.60 7.75 -6.25
CA LEU A 394 21.12 6.39 -6.02
C LEU A 394 19.68 6.14 -6.51
N PRO A 395 18.70 7.05 -6.36
CA PRO A 395 17.35 6.85 -6.91
C PRO A 395 17.30 6.72 -8.45
N SER A 396 18.35 7.11 -9.18
CA SER A 396 18.44 6.94 -10.64
C SER A 396 18.38 5.47 -11.05
N LEU A 397 18.87 4.58 -10.17
CA LEU A 397 18.82 3.15 -10.39
C LEU A 397 17.39 2.63 -10.60
N ILE A 398 16.38 3.30 -10.06
CA ILE A 398 14.99 2.89 -10.27
C ILE A 398 14.63 3.02 -11.77
N CYS A 399 15.01 4.12 -12.42
CA CYS A 399 14.78 4.32 -13.86
C CYS A 399 15.67 3.40 -14.70
N GLY A 400 16.97 3.34 -14.38
CA GLY A 400 17.95 2.51 -15.10
C GLY A 400 17.64 1.01 -15.05
N LEU A 401 17.36 0.47 -13.87
CA LEU A 401 16.99 -0.94 -13.72
C LEU A 401 15.60 -1.25 -14.29
N SER A 402 14.67 -0.29 -14.28
CA SER A 402 13.38 -0.45 -14.96
C SER A 402 13.55 -0.54 -16.47
N TRP A 403 14.47 0.22 -17.06
CA TRP A 403 14.86 0.07 -18.46
C TRP A 403 15.46 -1.31 -18.74
N VAL A 404 16.45 -1.76 -17.94
CA VAL A 404 17.06 -3.11 -18.07
C VAL A 404 15.99 -4.20 -18.01
N THR A 405 15.01 -4.05 -17.13
CA THR A 405 13.94 -5.05 -16.95
C THR A 405 13.04 -5.19 -18.19
N LYS A 406 12.82 -4.10 -18.93
CA LYS A 406 12.02 -4.08 -20.17
C LYS A 406 12.84 -4.39 -21.43
N HIS A 407 14.16 -4.25 -21.36
CA HIS A 407 15.06 -4.53 -22.48
C HIS A 407 15.04 -6.02 -22.86
N SER A 408 14.99 -6.32 -24.16
CA SER A 408 14.95 -7.70 -24.64
C SER A 408 16.29 -8.39 -24.46
N TRP A 409 16.30 -9.59 -23.88
CA TRP A 409 17.53 -10.35 -23.66
C TRP A 409 18.17 -10.91 -24.93
N GLU A 410 17.40 -11.10 -26.01
CA GLU A 410 17.81 -11.88 -27.20
C GLU A 410 18.09 -11.02 -28.43
N ASP A 411 17.33 -9.93 -28.63
CA ASP A 411 17.33 -9.19 -29.89
C ASP A 411 18.58 -8.32 -30.09
N HIS A 412 19.34 -8.09 -29.01
CA HIS A 412 20.39 -7.09 -28.99
C HIS A 412 21.79 -7.65 -28.77
N GLY A 413 21.95 -8.93 -28.40
CA GLY A 413 23.27 -9.56 -28.25
C GLY A 413 24.14 -8.94 -27.14
N ASP A 414 23.54 -8.31 -26.15
CA ASP A 414 24.16 -7.57 -25.04
C ASP A 414 23.89 -8.18 -23.67
N THR A 415 23.33 -9.40 -23.63
CA THR A 415 22.95 -10.13 -22.40
C THR A 415 24.07 -10.15 -21.36
N GLU A 416 25.32 -10.40 -21.78
CA GLU A 416 26.46 -10.50 -20.86
C GLU A 416 26.83 -9.15 -20.23
N ILE A 417 26.69 -8.06 -20.98
CA ILE A 417 26.93 -6.70 -20.48
C ILE A 417 25.88 -6.36 -19.42
N LEU A 418 24.61 -6.66 -19.72
CA LEU A 418 23.49 -6.43 -18.80
C LEU A 418 23.63 -7.24 -17.51
N LEU A 419 24.00 -8.52 -17.58
CA LEU A 419 24.20 -9.34 -16.38
C LEU A 419 25.37 -8.84 -15.52
N GLN A 420 26.45 -8.35 -16.12
CA GLN A 420 27.55 -7.75 -15.37
C GLN A 420 27.17 -6.42 -14.72
N MET A 421 26.42 -5.57 -15.42
CA MET A 421 25.84 -4.35 -14.88
C MET A 421 24.91 -4.66 -13.70
N LEU A 422 24.00 -5.62 -13.85
CA LEU A 422 23.08 -6.04 -12.78
C LEU A 422 23.83 -6.57 -11.56
N ARG A 423 24.88 -7.38 -11.72
CA ARG A 423 25.69 -7.84 -10.58
C ARG A 423 26.24 -6.66 -9.78
N LYS A 424 26.83 -5.67 -10.46
CA LYS A 424 27.42 -4.51 -9.79
C LYS A 424 26.38 -3.66 -9.05
N LEU A 425 25.20 -3.48 -9.65
CA LEU A 425 24.15 -2.63 -9.10
C LEU A 425 23.29 -3.31 -8.03
N LEU A 426 23.10 -4.63 -8.10
CA LEU A 426 22.28 -5.38 -7.13
C LEU A 426 23.08 -5.80 -5.89
N GLN A 427 24.38 -6.04 -6.02
CA GLN A 427 25.27 -6.42 -4.93
C GLN A 427 26.54 -5.56 -4.97
N PRO A 428 26.45 -4.29 -4.57
CA PRO A 428 27.62 -3.43 -4.49
C PRO A 428 28.60 -3.90 -3.41
N ASP A 429 29.90 -3.82 -3.69
CA ASP A 429 30.96 -4.29 -2.79
C ASP A 429 31.11 -3.41 -1.53
N SER A 430 30.77 -2.13 -1.65
CA SER A 430 30.95 -1.11 -0.61
C SER A 430 29.77 -0.15 -0.58
N ILE A 431 28.70 -0.54 0.12
CA ILE A 431 27.57 0.35 0.44
C ILE A 431 27.28 0.26 1.94
N SER A 432 27.01 1.39 2.59
CA SER A 432 26.75 1.42 4.03
C SER A 432 25.80 2.55 4.44
N GLY A 433 25.33 2.50 5.68
CA GLY A 433 24.52 3.55 6.29
C GLY A 433 23.29 3.92 5.45
N ASP A 434 23.16 5.20 5.14
CA ASP A 434 22.02 5.80 4.46
C ASP A 434 21.86 5.27 3.02
N ALA A 435 22.97 5.16 2.30
CA ALA A 435 23.00 4.62 0.94
C ALA A 435 22.49 3.18 0.92
N GLN A 436 22.89 2.35 1.88
CA GLN A 436 22.45 0.95 1.95
C GLN A 436 20.93 0.86 2.15
N ALA A 437 20.38 1.68 3.04
CA ALA A 437 18.94 1.66 3.29
C ALA A 437 18.13 2.19 2.09
N MET A 438 18.61 3.23 1.42
CA MET A 438 18.03 3.71 0.15
C MET A 438 18.08 2.62 -0.93
N HIS A 439 19.20 1.92 -1.07
CA HIS A 439 19.38 0.82 -2.02
C HIS A 439 18.40 -0.33 -1.76
N GLN A 440 18.20 -0.72 -0.49
CA GLN A 440 17.19 -1.72 -0.13
C GLN A 440 15.77 -1.30 -0.53
N THR A 441 15.43 -0.02 -0.36
CA THR A 441 14.14 0.53 -0.82
C THR A 441 14.01 0.44 -2.34
N ILE A 442 15.07 0.75 -3.09
CA ILE A 442 15.12 0.64 -4.56
C ILE A 442 14.98 -0.82 -5.00
N LEU A 443 15.70 -1.76 -4.37
CA LEU A 443 15.57 -3.19 -4.62
C LEU A 443 14.12 -3.64 -4.40
N GLY A 444 13.48 -3.14 -3.34
CA GLY A 444 12.04 -3.30 -3.11
C GLY A 444 11.19 -2.96 -4.32
N MET A 445 11.54 -1.92 -5.08
CA MET A 445 10.76 -1.45 -6.22
C MET A 445 10.97 -2.28 -7.50
N ILE A 446 12.19 -2.74 -7.72
CA ILE A 446 12.59 -3.40 -8.97
C ILE A 446 12.59 -4.94 -8.87
N ALA A 447 12.58 -5.50 -7.65
CA ALA A 447 12.79 -6.94 -7.43
C ALA A 447 11.78 -7.82 -8.16
N ARG A 448 10.47 -7.55 -8.02
CA ARG A 448 9.43 -8.37 -8.65
C ARG A 448 9.53 -8.38 -10.18
N PRO A 449 9.51 -7.22 -10.89
CA PRO A 449 9.57 -7.24 -12.36
C PRO A 449 10.93 -7.75 -12.88
N LEU A 450 12.05 -7.43 -12.21
CA LEU A 450 13.37 -7.90 -12.60
C LEU A 450 13.52 -9.42 -12.39
N ALA A 451 13.08 -9.97 -11.25
CA ALA A 451 13.11 -11.40 -11.00
C ALA A 451 12.27 -12.17 -12.02
N MET A 452 11.10 -11.65 -12.42
CA MET A 452 10.29 -12.24 -13.48
C MET A 452 11.01 -12.25 -14.83
N SER A 453 11.69 -11.14 -15.18
CA SER A 453 12.49 -11.04 -16.40
C SER A 453 13.68 -12.01 -16.41
N LEU A 454 14.42 -12.10 -15.31
CA LEU A 454 15.54 -13.04 -15.14
C LEU A 454 15.08 -14.50 -15.13
N GLN A 455 13.94 -14.81 -14.53
CA GLN A 455 13.35 -16.15 -14.58
C GLN A 455 12.95 -16.54 -16.01
N ALA A 456 12.43 -15.58 -16.81
CA ALA A 456 12.14 -15.83 -18.21
C ALA A 456 13.42 -16.16 -18.99
N LEU A 457 14.51 -15.43 -18.75
CA LEU A 457 15.84 -15.74 -19.31
C LEU A 457 16.33 -17.14 -18.88
N GLN A 458 16.25 -17.48 -17.59
CA GLN A 458 16.68 -18.79 -17.06
C GLN A 458 15.89 -19.95 -17.68
N ARG A 459 14.57 -19.82 -17.84
CA ARG A 459 13.74 -20.85 -18.49
C ARG A 459 14.14 -21.09 -19.94
N ARG A 460 14.51 -20.02 -20.66
CA ARG A 460 14.95 -20.09 -22.06
C ARG A 460 16.39 -20.60 -22.20
N GLN A 461 17.26 -20.27 -21.24
CA GLN A 461 18.66 -20.70 -21.20
C GLN A 461 19.00 -21.49 -19.93
N PRO A 462 18.50 -22.75 -19.76
CA PRO A 462 18.66 -23.51 -18.53
C PRO A 462 20.13 -23.80 -18.13
N LYS A 463 21.06 -23.69 -19.07
CA LYS A 463 22.49 -23.93 -18.85
C LYS A 463 23.20 -22.75 -18.20
N ARG A 464 22.65 -21.53 -18.25
CA ARG A 464 23.21 -20.38 -17.54
C ARG A 464 23.00 -20.59 -16.04
N LYS A 465 24.09 -20.65 -15.28
CA LYS A 465 24.06 -20.77 -13.80
C LYS A 465 24.23 -19.42 -13.11
N ASP A 466 24.57 -18.41 -13.88
CA ASP A 466 25.05 -17.11 -13.44
C ASP A 466 23.90 -16.09 -13.28
N VAL A 467 22.67 -16.52 -13.59
CA VAL A 467 21.40 -15.79 -13.41
C VAL A 467 20.74 -16.11 -12.06
N VAL A 468 20.86 -17.35 -11.57
CA VAL A 468 20.25 -17.80 -10.31
C VAL A 468 20.68 -16.95 -9.11
N PRO A 469 21.97 -16.61 -8.92
CA PRO A 469 22.40 -15.75 -7.81
C PRO A 469 21.73 -14.38 -7.82
N LEU A 470 21.47 -13.81 -9.01
CA LEU A 470 20.77 -12.52 -9.12
C LEU A 470 19.31 -12.63 -8.69
N ILE A 471 18.64 -13.74 -9.01
CA ILE A 471 17.26 -14.00 -8.56
C ILE A 471 17.23 -14.16 -7.04
N ASP A 472 18.19 -14.88 -6.46
CA ASP A 472 18.26 -15.11 -5.01
C ASP A 472 18.44 -13.81 -4.22
N VAL A 473 19.23 -12.87 -4.75
CA VAL A 473 19.42 -11.52 -4.17
C VAL A 473 18.13 -10.72 -4.12
N LEU A 474 17.27 -10.87 -5.13
CA LEU A 474 16.00 -10.15 -5.20
C LEU A 474 14.92 -10.77 -4.30
N GLY A 475 15.05 -12.04 -3.92
CA GLY A 475 14.07 -12.81 -3.17
C GLY A 475 13.48 -12.08 -1.94
N PRO A 476 14.30 -11.52 -1.04
CA PRO A 476 13.81 -10.81 0.15
C PRO A 476 12.94 -9.59 -0.14
N TYR A 477 13.03 -9.02 -1.35
CA TYR A 477 12.41 -7.75 -1.73
C TYR A 477 11.14 -7.93 -2.58
N VAL A 478 10.80 -9.15 -3.00
CA VAL A 478 9.66 -9.43 -3.90
C VAL A 478 8.31 -9.06 -3.26
N GLU A 479 8.18 -9.16 -1.94
CA GLU A 479 6.96 -8.84 -1.18
C GLU A 479 6.93 -7.40 -0.61
N SER A 480 7.69 -6.49 -1.21
CA SER A 480 7.74 -5.07 -0.78
C SER A 480 6.42 -4.32 -0.99
N GLN A 481 5.60 -4.76 -1.95
CA GLN A 481 4.32 -4.14 -2.27
C GLN A 481 3.25 -4.51 -1.26
N ARG A 482 2.42 -3.52 -0.90
CA ARG A 482 1.16 -3.70 -0.20
C ARG A 482 0.00 -3.54 -1.18
N SER A 483 0.12 -4.17 -2.33
CA SER A 483 -0.92 -4.16 -3.37
C SER A 483 -2.02 -5.17 -3.07
N GLY A 484 -3.24 -4.84 -3.52
CA GLY A 484 -4.37 -5.78 -3.53
C GLY A 484 -4.20 -6.91 -4.56
N LYS A 485 -3.14 -6.84 -5.38
CA LYS A 485 -2.82 -7.84 -6.40
C LYS A 485 -2.45 -9.17 -5.78
N CYS A 486 -2.74 -10.20 -6.56
CA CYS A 486 -2.50 -11.59 -6.19
C CYS A 486 -1.22 -12.09 -6.85
N SER A 487 -0.58 -13.05 -6.21
CA SER A 487 0.53 -13.80 -6.76
C SER A 487 0.03 -14.78 -7.83
N ALA A 488 0.92 -15.20 -8.73
CA ALA A 488 0.61 -16.25 -9.70
C ALA A 488 0.24 -17.58 -9.01
N ALA A 489 0.83 -17.84 -7.83
CA ALA A 489 0.52 -19.01 -7.02
C ALA A 489 -0.92 -18.96 -6.48
N GLU A 490 -1.33 -17.84 -5.88
CA GLU A 490 -2.71 -17.63 -5.40
C GLU A 490 -3.72 -17.75 -6.54
N ILE A 491 -3.45 -17.14 -7.70
CA ILE A 491 -4.33 -17.25 -8.87
C ILE A 491 -4.43 -18.70 -9.36
N ASN A 492 -3.32 -19.44 -9.41
CA ASN A 492 -3.32 -20.83 -9.82
C ASN A 492 -4.09 -21.72 -8.82
N GLU A 493 -3.93 -21.49 -7.52
CA GLU A 493 -4.70 -22.16 -6.47
C GLU A 493 -6.21 -21.93 -6.67
N TRP A 494 -6.63 -20.67 -6.87
CA TRP A 494 -8.04 -20.36 -7.06
C TRP A 494 -8.58 -20.88 -8.40
N SER A 495 -7.75 -20.92 -9.44
CA SER A 495 -8.15 -21.38 -10.78
C SER A 495 -8.25 -22.90 -10.88
N THR A 496 -7.55 -23.65 -10.04
CA THR A 496 -7.53 -25.13 -10.04
C THR A 496 -8.62 -25.76 -9.16
N THR A 497 -9.53 -24.95 -8.60
CA THR A 497 -10.65 -25.44 -7.80
C THR A 497 -11.56 -26.35 -8.64
N ALA A 498 -11.75 -27.59 -8.20
CA ALA A 498 -12.41 -28.68 -8.93
C ALA A 498 -13.85 -28.37 -9.41
N ASP A 499 -14.52 -27.40 -8.78
CA ASP A 499 -15.94 -27.08 -9.01
C ASP A 499 -16.20 -25.91 -9.99
N GLY A 500 -15.20 -25.50 -10.79
CA GLY A 500 -15.39 -24.49 -11.84
C GLY A 500 -14.52 -23.23 -11.71
N GLY A 501 -13.29 -23.36 -11.20
CA GLY A 501 -12.28 -22.30 -11.17
C GLY A 501 -12.73 -21.05 -10.41
N LEU A 502 -12.40 -19.87 -10.93
CA LEU A 502 -12.63 -18.59 -10.25
C LEU A 502 -14.10 -18.31 -9.87
N ARG A 503 -15.07 -18.75 -10.68
CA ARG A 503 -16.51 -18.60 -10.36
C ARG A 503 -16.88 -19.44 -9.13
N ALA A 504 -16.35 -20.66 -9.04
CA ALA A 504 -16.58 -21.54 -7.91
C ALA A 504 -15.96 -20.98 -6.62
N VAL A 505 -14.80 -20.33 -6.73
CA VAL A 505 -14.14 -19.67 -5.60
C VAL A 505 -14.99 -18.53 -5.02
N VAL A 506 -15.56 -17.65 -5.86
CA VAL A 506 -16.47 -16.59 -5.39
C VAL A 506 -17.67 -17.20 -4.66
N ARG A 507 -18.29 -18.22 -5.24
CA ARG A 507 -19.41 -18.95 -4.64
C ARG A 507 -19.05 -19.56 -3.29
N ASN A 508 -17.91 -20.25 -3.22
CA ASN A 508 -17.42 -20.93 -2.02
C ASN A 508 -17.06 -19.93 -0.92
N THR A 509 -16.51 -18.77 -1.28
CA THR A 509 -16.25 -17.68 -0.33
C THR A 509 -17.52 -17.18 0.32
N ILE A 510 -18.56 -16.87 -0.45
CA ILE A 510 -19.85 -16.41 0.10
C ILE A 510 -20.46 -17.49 0.97
N ARG A 511 -20.48 -18.73 0.49
CA ARG A 511 -21.00 -19.89 1.24
C ARG A 511 -20.26 -20.10 2.56
N GLY A 512 -18.94 -19.98 2.56
CA GLY A 512 -18.09 -20.12 3.74
C GLY A 512 -18.39 -19.04 4.78
N LEU A 513 -18.51 -17.78 4.33
CA LEU A 513 -18.91 -16.66 5.20
C LEU A 513 -20.33 -16.84 5.76
N VAL A 514 -21.30 -17.30 4.96
CA VAL A 514 -22.67 -17.59 5.41
C VAL A 514 -22.65 -18.70 6.46
N ARG A 515 -21.93 -19.80 6.21
CA ARG A 515 -21.79 -20.90 7.19
C ARG A 515 -21.15 -20.41 8.49
N TRP A 516 -20.07 -19.65 8.40
CA TRP A 516 -19.43 -19.08 9.59
C TRP A 516 -20.36 -18.14 10.35
N SER A 517 -21.21 -17.37 9.66
CA SER A 517 -22.21 -16.52 10.34
C SER A 517 -23.17 -17.31 11.23
N SER A 518 -23.52 -18.55 10.83
CA SER A 518 -24.40 -19.42 11.59
C SER A 518 -23.70 -20.21 12.71
N GLN A 519 -22.38 -20.41 12.60
CA GLN A 519 -21.57 -21.23 13.51
C GLN A 519 -20.58 -20.40 14.34
N ALA A 520 -20.64 -19.07 14.24
CA ALA A 520 -19.71 -18.12 14.82
C ALA A 520 -19.58 -18.22 16.36
N SER A 521 -20.60 -18.73 17.05
CA SER A 521 -20.57 -18.98 18.50
C SER A 521 -19.88 -20.30 18.89
N ILE A 522 -19.69 -21.22 17.93
CA ILE A 522 -19.16 -22.57 18.14
C ILE A 522 -17.71 -22.65 17.65
N ASN A 523 -17.39 -22.01 16.52
CA ASN A 523 -16.03 -21.96 15.97
C ASN A 523 -15.35 -20.66 16.39
N SER A 524 -14.29 -20.77 17.19
CA SER A 524 -13.48 -19.61 17.61
C SER A 524 -12.58 -19.08 16.50
N LEU A 525 -12.14 -19.93 15.56
CA LEU A 525 -11.32 -19.51 14.43
C LEU A 525 -12.18 -18.78 13.38
N PRO A 526 -11.79 -17.58 12.93
CA PRO A 526 -12.47 -16.91 11.83
C PRO A 526 -12.35 -17.70 10.52
N TYR A 527 -13.33 -17.54 9.62
CA TYR A 527 -13.25 -18.13 8.28
C TYR A 527 -12.03 -17.58 7.53
N ASN A 528 -11.29 -18.42 6.79
CA ASN A 528 -10.11 -17.99 6.05
C ASN A 528 -10.49 -17.18 4.80
N TYR A 529 -10.83 -15.91 5.00
CA TYR A 529 -11.24 -14.98 3.94
C TYR A 529 -10.07 -14.07 3.56
N THR A 530 -9.89 -13.85 2.26
CA THR A 530 -9.05 -12.77 1.75
C THR A 530 -9.81 -11.99 0.69
N HIS A 531 -9.91 -10.67 0.89
CA HIS A 531 -10.59 -9.82 -0.08
C HIS A 531 -9.83 -9.73 -1.41
N LYS A 532 -8.54 -10.08 -1.43
CA LYS A 532 -7.72 -10.18 -2.65
C LYS A 532 -8.35 -11.11 -3.70
N THR A 533 -9.03 -12.18 -3.27
CA THR A 533 -9.76 -13.07 -4.16
C THR A 533 -10.90 -12.35 -4.90
N MET A 534 -11.62 -11.45 -4.22
CA MET A 534 -12.66 -10.64 -4.86
C MET A 534 -12.05 -9.64 -5.85
N ILE A 535 -10.95 -9.00 -5.49
CA ILE A 535 -10.23 -8.07 -6.38
C ILE A 535 -9.77 -8.80 -7.66
N ALA A 536 -9.07 -9.93 -7.52
CA ALA A 536 -8.57 -10.68 -8.68
C ALA A 536 -9.70 -11.22 -9.58
N THR A 537 -10.79 -11.72 -8.99
CA THR A 537 -11.92 -12.22 -9.77
C THR A 537 -12.62 -11.10 -10.54
N LEU A 538 -12.73 -9.90 -9.96
CA LEU A 538 -13.22 -8.71 -10.67
C LEU A 538 -12.30 -8.29 -11.81
N GLU A 539 -10.98 -8.35 -11.59
CA GLU A 539 -10.00 -7.99 -12.61
C GLU A 539 -9.95 -8.98 -13.79
N ILE A 540 -10.22 -10.26 -13.55
CA ILE A 540 -10.11 -11.33 -14.55
C ILE A 540 -11.45 -11.61 -15.24
N LEU A 541 -12.56 -11.72 -14.49
CA LEU A 541 -13.88 -12.07 -15.02
C LEU A 541 -14.73 -10.86 -15.39
N GLY A 542 -14.47 -9.70 -14.78
CA GLY A 542 -15.29 -8.50 -14.90
C GLY A 542 -16.46 -8.45 -13.90
N ALA A 543 -16.97 -7.25 -13.65
CA ALA A 543 -17.96 -7.01 -12.61
C ALA A 543 -19.34 -7.64 -12.88
N ASP A 544 -19.79 -7.66 -14.14
CA ASP A 544 -21.10 -8.23 -14.50
C ASP A 544 -21.14 -9.74 -14.20
N GLU A 545 -20.04 -10.44 -14.46
CA GLU A 545 -19.97 -11.89 -14.25
C GLU A 545 -19.77 -12.27 -12.78
N VAL A 546 -18.96 -11.50 -12.04
CA VAL A 546 -18.86 -11.68 -10.59
C VAL A 546 -20.21 -11.40 -9.92
N LEU A 547 -20.93 -10.37 -10.35
CA LEU A 547 -22.27 -10.06 -9.85
C LEU A 547 -23.25 -11.21 -10.15
N ALA A 548 -23.23 -11.78 -11.36
CA ALA A 548 -24.05 -12.93 -11.71
C ALA A 548 -23.83 -14.11 -10.74
N VAL A 549 -22.57 -14.43 -10.42
CA VAL A 549 -22.22 -15.48 -9.45
C VAL A 549 -22.72 -15.15 -8.04
N ILE A 550 -22.60 -13.89 -7.60
CA ILE A 550 -23.12 -13.43 -6.30
C ILE A 550 -24.63 -13.64 -6.23
N LEU A 551 -25.37 -13.26 -7.28
CA LEU A 551 -26.82 -13.39 -7.35
C LEU A 551 -27.28 -14.85 -7.34
N ASP A 552 -26.57 -15.73 -8.05
CA ASP A 552 -26.88 -17.17 -8.06
C ASP A 552 -26.66 -17.83 -6.69
N GLU A 553 -25.58 -17.46 -5.99
CA GLU A 553 -25.37 -17.97 -4.63
C GLU A 553 -26.36 -17.34 -3.63
N LEU A 554 -26.71 -16.06 -3.78
CA LEU A 554 -27.73 -15.41 -2.95
C LEU A 554 -29.10 -16.10 -3.10
N LYS A 555 -29.48 -16.41 -4.34
CA LYS A 555 -30.68 -17.19 -4.65
C LYS A 555 -30.62 -18.57 -3.96
N SER A 556 -29.54 -19.31 -4.17
CA SER A 556 -29.33 -20.63 -3.56
C SER A 556 -29.41 -20.61 -2.02
N GLN A 557 -28.75 -19.64 -1.38
CA GLN A 557 -28.79 -19.49 0.08
C GLN A 557 -30.17 -19.08 0.59
N THR A 558 -30.92 -18.29 -0.18
CA THR A 558 -32.31 -17.93 0.15
C THR A 558 -33.22 -19.15 0.15
N LEU A 559 -33.11 -20.01 -0.87
CA LEU A 559 -33.85 -21.28 -0.94
C LEU A 559 -33.48 -22.22 0.22
N ASN A 560 -32.23 -22.19 0.67
CA ASN A 560 -31.74 -22.99 1.80
C ASN A 560 -31.97 -22.32 3.18
N GLY A 561 -32.76 -21.25 3.27
CA GLY A 561 -33.13 -20.59 4.53
C GLY A 561 -32.08 -19.65 5.14
N SER A 562 -30.95 -19.43 4.45
CA SER A 562 -29.85 -18.55 4.89
C SER A 562 -29.79 -17.21 4.12
N GLY A 563 -30.90 -16.81 3.50
CA GLY A 563 -30.97 -15.65 2.60
C GLY A 563 -30.60 -14.32 3.25
N SER A 564 -30.92 -14.11 4.54
CA SER A 564 -30.60 -12.86 5.25
C SER A 564 -29.10 -12.66 5.44
N ALA A 565 -28.38 -13.71 5.86
CA ALA A 565 -26.93 -13.70 6.01
C ALA A 565 -26.23 -13.56 4.64
N ALA A 566 -26.71 -14.29 3.63
CA ALA A 566 -26.18 -14.18 2.27
C ALA A 566 -26.38 -12.78 1.68
N LEU A 567 -27.54 -12.16 1.92
CA LEU A 567 -27.82 -10.79 1.48
C LEU A 567 -26.89 -9.79 2.15
N GLU A 568 -26.65 -9.93 3.46
CA GLU A 568 -25.71 -9.07 4.19
C GLU A 568 -24.29 -9.17 3.61
N ILE A 569 -23.78 -10.40 3.44
CA ILE A 569 -22.43 -10.65 2.91
C ILE A 569 -22.31 -10.12 1.47
N ALA A 570 -23.30 -10.37 0.62
CA ALA A 570 -23.33 -9.85 -0.74
C ALA A 570 -23.33 -8.31 -0.75
N THR A 571 -24.15 -7.68 0.10
CA THR A 571 -24.20 -6.22 0.22
C THR A 571 -22.84 -5.68 0.66
N THR A 572 -22.23 -6.27 1.69
CA THR A 572 -20.89 -5.90 2.15
C THR A 572 -19.84 -6.02 1.05
N ILE A 573 -19.83 -7.11 0.28
CA ILE A 573 -18.85 -7.32 -0.80
C ILE A 573 -19.03 -6.26 -1.90
N VAL A 574 -20.27 -5.93 -2.26
CA VAL A 574 -20.57 -4.88 -3.27
C VAL A 574 -20.19 -3.48 -2.76
N CYS A 575 -20.36 -3.23 -1.46
CA CYS A 575 -20.04 -1.95 -0.82
C CYS A 575 -18.61 -1.87 -0.25
N ALA A 576 -17.79 -2.92 -0.43
CA ALA A 576 -16.45 -2.97 0.12
C ALA A 576 -15.55 -1.88 -0.49
N PRO A 577 -14.64 -1.29 0.31
CA PRO A 577 -13.66 -0.36 -0.22
C PRO A 577 -12.70 -1.10 -1.17
N LEU A 578 -12.43 -0.49 -2.32
CA LEU A 578 -11.50 -1.01 -3.32
C LEU A 578 -10.35 -0.01 -3.49
N PRO A 579 -9.11 -0.45 -3.77
CA PRO A 579 -7.99 0.44 -4.03
C PRO A 579 -8.08 1.06 -5.44
N VAL A 580 -9.15 1.81 -5.69
CA VAL A 580 -9.40 2.60 -6.92
C VAL A 580 -9.17 4.07 -6.56
N PRO A 581 -8.74 4.95 -7.49
CA PRO A 581 -8.54 6.37 -7.22
C PRO A 581 -9.60 7.02 -6.34
N ALA A 582 -9.20 7.85 -5.36
CA ALA A 582 -10.11 8.46 -4.40
C ALA A 582 -11.26 9.24 -5.07
N LEU A 583 -10.98 9.93 -6.19
CA LEU A 583 -12.01 10.57 -7.02
C LEU A 583 -12.99 9.55 -7.62
N SER A 584 -12.52 8.36 -7.96
CA SER A 584 -13.37 7.26 -8.46
C SER A 584 -14.16 6.59 -7.34
N GLN A 585 -13.65 6.54 -6.11
CA GLN A 585 -14.39 6.05 -4.94
C GLN A 585 -15.46 7.05 -4.48
N ALA A 586 -15.09 8.33 -4.34
CA ALA A 586 -16.01 9.41 -4.03
C ALA A 586 -17.08 9.56 -5.12
N ASN A 587 -16.70 9.49 -6.40
CA ASN A 587 -17.66 9.42 -7.51
C ASN A 587 -18.47 8.12 -7.48
N ALA A 588 -17.89 6.95 -7.19
CA ALA A 588 -18.68 5.73 -7.05
C ALA A 588 -19.67 5.79 -5.87
N LEU A 589 -19.35 6.53 -4.80
CA LEU A 589 -20.18 6.76 -3.62
C LEU A 589 -21.24 7.86 -3.85
N MET A 590 -20.97 8.87 -4.69
CA MET A 590 -21.84 10.04 -4.89
C MET A 590 -22.50 10.14 -6.28
N GLN A 591 -22.16 9.29 -7.26
CA GLN A 591 -22.75 9.39 -8.62
C GLN A 591 -24.19 8.86 -8.64
N PHE A 592 -25.12 9.80 -8.51
CA PHE A 592 -26.51 9.69 -8.96
C PHE A 592 -26.74 10.33 -10.34
N ASP A 593 -25.74 11.01 -10.92
CA ASP A 593 -25.92 11.75 -12.17
C ASP A 593 -25.04 11.20 -13.32
N GLN A 594 -25.69 10.79 -14.41
CA GLN A 594 -25.08 10.15 -15.60
C GLN A 594 -24.46 11.17 -16.58
N SER A 595 -24.27 12.42 -16.17
CA SER A 595 -23.98 13.55 -17.05
C SER A 595 -22.48 13.82 -17.27
N ALA A 596 -21.58 13.19 -16.50
CA ALA A 596 -20.13 13.35 -16.67
C ALA A 596 -19.54 12.25 -17.57
N PRO A 597 -18.75 12.57 -18.61
CA PRO A 597 -18.10 11.57 -19.45
C PRO A 597 -17.12 10.74 -18.60
N ALA A 598 -17.40 9.44 -18.46
CA ALA A 598 -16.51 8.52 -17.78
C ALA A 598 -15.19 8.37 -18.58
N PRO A 599 -14.02 8.35 -17.93
CA PRO A 599 -12.77 8.09 -18.61
C PRO A 599 -12.81 6.73 -19.30
N VAL A 600 -12.30 6.66 -20.53
CA VAL A 600 -12.47 5.58 -21.53
C VAL A 600 -11.99 4.19 -21.06
N ASN A 601 -11.25 4.09 -19.95
CA ASN A 601 -10.65 2.84 -19.44
C ASN A 601 -11.12 2.42 -18.04
N GLN A 602 -12.18 3.03 -17.49
CA GLN A 602 -12.61 2.66 -16.14
C GLN A 602 -13.38 1.34 -16.14
N ARG A 603 -12.77 0.28 -15.61
CA ARG A 603 -13.45 -1.01 -15.38
C ARG A 603 -14.65 -0.77 -14.46
N ARG A 604 -15.81 -1.26 -14.89
CA ARG A 604 -17.08 -1.15 -14.13
C ARG A 604 -16.93 -1.79 -12.76
N THR A 605 -17.39 -1.13 -11.70
CA THR A 605 -17.43 -1.68 -10.34
C THR A 605 -18.65 -2.60 -10.14
N LEU A 606 -18.66 -3.44 -9.09
CA LEU A 606 -19.84 -4.25 -8.76
C LEU A 606 -21.10 -3.40 -8.54
N ARG A 607 -20.94 -2.21 -7.97
CA ARG A 607 -22.03 -1.25 -7.77
C ARG A 607 -22.60 -0.75 -9.10
N GLN A 608 -21.74 -0.35 -10.02
CA GLN A 608 -22.15 0.11 -11.34
C GLN A 608 -22.79 -1.03 -12.15
N ALA A 609 -22.30 -2.27 -12.03
CA ALA A 609 -22.92 -3.45 -12.64
C ALA A 609 -24.33 -3.72 -12.08
N LEU A 610 -24.49 -3.61 -10.76
CA LEU A 610 -25.78 -3.77 -10.08
C LEU A 610 -26.79 -2.71 -10.54
N GLN A 611 -26.38 -1.45 -10.60
CA GLN A 611 -27.21 -0.35 -11.09
C GLN A 611 -27.59 -0.52 -12.56
N ALA A 612 -26.64 -0.94 -13.40
CA ALA A 612 -26.90 -1.18 -14.82
C ALA A 612 -27.96 -2.28 -15.02
N GLN A 613 -27.87 -3.40 -14.30
CA GLN A 613 -28.86 -4.48 -14.40
C GLN A 613 -30.23 -4.08 -13.84
N LEU A 614 -30.29 -3.27 -12.78
CA LEU A 614 -31.56 -2.73 -12.24
C LEU A 614 -32.21 -1.73 -13.20
N GLY A 615 -31.40 -1.00 -13.98
CA GLY A 615 -31.83 0.00 -14.96
C GLY A 615 -32.31 -0.55 -16.30
N GLU A 616 -32.31 -1.87 -16.52
CA GLU A 616 -32.72 -2.51 -17.79
C GLU A 616 -34.03 -3.32 -17.66
N PRO A 617 -35.22 -2.69 -17.86
CA PRO A 617 -36.51 -3.34 -17.66
C PRO A 617 -36.72 -4.58 -18.53
N LYS A 618 -36.17 -4.58 -19.75
CA LYS A 618 -36.28 -5.70 -20.69
C LYS A 618 -35.51 -6.93 -20.22
N ALA A 619 -34.35 -6.74 -19.60
CA ALA A 619 -33.55 -7.84 -19.04
C ALA A 619 -34.28 -8.46 -17.85
N LEU A 620 -34.87 -7.64 -16.97
CA LEU A 620 -35.63 -8.11 -15.81
C LEU A 620 -36.84 -8.97 -16.17
N LEU A 621 -37.52 -8.69 -17.29
CA LEU A 621 -38.68 -9.46 -17.75
C LEU A 621 -38.31 -10.86 -18.28
N ILE A 622 -37.06 -11.07 -18.68
CA ILE A 622 -36.57 -12.34 -19.24
C ILE A 622 -35.96 -13.23 -18.15
N MET A 623 -35.55 -12.64 -17.02
CA MET A 623 -34.94 -13.34 -15.89
C MET A 623 -35.98 -14.11 -15.07
N ASP A 624 -35.55 -15.19 -14.40
CA ASP A 624 -36.40 -15.93 -13.48
C ASP A 624 -36.77 -15.08 -12.25
N THR A 625 -37.98 -15.28 -11.74
CA THR A 625 -38.55 -14.47 -10.65
C THR A 625 -37.66 -14.44 -9.40
N GLU A 626 -37.05 -15.56 -9.06
CA GLU A 626 -36.18 -15.70 -7.87
C GLU A 626 -34.88 -14.89 -8.03
N ARG A 627 -34.30 -14.87 -9.23
CA ARG A 627 -33.11 -14.06 -9.53
C ARG A 627 -33.44 -12.57 -9.58
N VAL A 628 -34.60 -12.19 -10.10
CA VAL A 628 -35.10 -10.80 -10.05
C VAL A 628 -35.28 -10.34 -8.61
N GLU A 629 -35.88 -11.19 -7.76
CA GLU A 629 -36.04 -10.90 -6.33
C GLU A 629 -34.70 -10.70 -5.62
N ALA A 630 -33.72 -11.58 -5.88
CA ALA A 630 -32.36 -11.46 -5.34
C ALA A 630 -31.69 -10.15 -5.77
N LEU A 631 -31.79 -9.81 -7.06
CA LEU A 631 -31.23 -8.58 -7.64
C LEU A 631 -31.84 -7.32 -7.01
N VAL A 632 -33.18 -7.25 -6.94
CA VAL A 632 -33.89 -6.09 -6.37
C VAL A 632 -33.62 -5.94 -4.88
N ARG A 633 -33.57 -7.05 -4.12
CA ARG A 633 -33.23 -7.00 -2.69
C ARG A 633 -31.81 -6.52 -2.45
N LEU A 634 -30.85 -7.02 -3.23
CA LEU A 634 -29.46 -6.58 -3.16
C LEU A 634 -29.35 -5.09 -3.53
N GLY A 635 -29.98 -4.67 -4.62
CA GLY A 635 -30.08 -3.28 -5.05
C GLY A 635 -30.54 -2.34 -3.95
N ARG A 636 -31.72 -2.60 -3.39
CA ARG A 636 -32.29 -1.79 -2.31
C ARG A 636 -31.40 -1.74 -1.07
N ARG A 637 -30.73 -2.86 -0.74
CA ARG A 637 -29.86 -2.91 0.45
C ARG A 637 -28.56 -2.14 0.24
N VAL A 638 -27.99 -2.21 -0.97
CA VAL A 638 -26.81 -1.43 -1.37
C VAL A 638 -27.16 0.06 -1.39
N GLU A 639 -28.29 0.46 -1.96
CA GLU A 639 -28.77 1.85 -1.93
C GLU A 639 -28.96 2.36 -0.51
N ALA A 640 -29.61 1.58 0.36
CA ALA A 640 -29.76 1.95 1.78
C ALA A 640 -28.41 2.10 2.51
N GLN A 641 -27.35 1.46 2.01
CA GLN A 641 -25.99 1.59 2.56
C GLN A 641 -25.25 2.83 2.06
N LEU A 642 -25.81 3.58 1.10
CA LEU A 642 -25.21 4.72 0.40
C LEU A 642 -25.92 6.06 0.64
N VAL A 643 -27.13 6.07 1.19
CA VAL A 643 -27.99 7.26 1.35
C VAL A 643 -27.48 8.26 2.43
N ILE A 644 -26.25 8.11 2.94
CA ILE A 644 -25.70 8.93 4.03
C ILE A 644 -24.38 9.56 3.63
#